data_AF-A0A7C4Y637-F1
#
_entry.id   AF-A0A7C4Y637-F1
#
_cell.length_a   1.000
_cell.length_b   1.000
_cell.length_c   1.000
_cell.angle_alpha   90.00
_cell.angle_beta   90.00
_cell.angle_gamma   90.00
#
_symmetry.space_group_name_H-M   'P 1'
#
loop_
_entity.id
_entity.type
_entity.pdbx_description
1 polymer ?
#
loop_
_entity_poly.entity_id
_entity_poly.type
_entity_poly.pdbx_seq_one_letter_code
_entity_poly.pdbx_strand_id
1 'polypeptide(L)'
;YIHAVIPDNKGNIWASTNKGIIRISGRDKSIAVFDKRDGIQSDMFSENASYTSLQNQLFFGGVEGLTYFNPDSITINRFSPPVYFTNLRINNKPFEFGQQKGDSLLLDRPFYETQNITLTHKENIIAIEFAALDFRAPDKNEYMYILEGFNEDWVYAGNNRLVSFTNLSPGTYSLKVKATNSDKIWGEAPHELKIKILPPPWKTWWAYSIYIALFIFLLWLTRYFGLKQAGLRNQLALTRLARQQENELADFKERLFTNISHEFRTPLTLILGPVDDLLQRKKTDTFVEKSLRLVQKQSKRMLRMVNQLLDYQKAEAGSLRLAVQPGEIISFCREIFNGFVDEADRRKINYTFTANEKYFSYSFDHNKLEIILFNVIANAFKFTPNEESINVSILKNSDGSCEIIIKDTGRGIPANELDRIFDRFYRGKGSDAATISGTGIGLSFVKELTQLHGGTIIAESDGIKGSAFKIVLPPAENTGTNINNVFDPANNVDQNDEQIIKSVTMQMENEQLPQEPEQSIILVVEDDTDIQQYVSDILSPSFKVITASNGKEGIEKALEIIPDVIVSDIMMPEVDGIELCRTLKSHKDTSHIPIILLTALTDMSHHVQGIREGADVYLPKPFNSQLLLVHIHNLITSRNKLKELYAKKVFLGSGNFEIQSFEEEFLFKVMKIVEDNIPNTNFSSDELAGLMYMSRSTFYRKLKAVTGMSGNEFIRTARLNFAVKLLESGKYSVTDAAYESGFNDIKYFRKRFQDQFGVSPSDYKK
;
A
#
# COMPACT_ATOMS: atom_id res chain seq x y z
N TYR A 1 -40.06 100.79 -37.44
CA TYR A 1 -40.23 102.03 -38.20
C TYR A 1 -40.90 103.05 -37.29
N ILE A 2 -40.48 104.32 -37.30
CA ILE A 2 -41.04 105.37 -36.43
C ILE A 2 -41.87 106.30 -37.32
N HIS A 3 -43.14 106.51 -36.97
CA HIS A 3 -44.09 107.28 -37.77
C HIS A 3 -44.20 108.75 -37.31
N ALA A 4 -44.15 108.99 -36.00
CA ALA A 4 -44.14 110.33 -35.43
C ALA A 4 -43.46 110.32 -34.07
N VAL A 5 -42.90 111.47 -33.66
CA VAL A 5 -42.17 111.62 -32.40
C VAL A 5 -42.59 112.91 -31.72
N ILE A 6 -42.95 112.83 -30.44
CA ILE A 6 -43.28 113.99 -29.61
C ILE A 6 -42.60 113.86 -28.24
N PRO A 7 -41.94 114.93 -27.75
CA PRO A 7 -41.53 115.01 -26.36
C PRO A 7 -42.69 115.33 -25.40
N ASP A 8 -42.69 114.73 -24.21
CA ASP A 8 -43.51 115.21 -23.10
C ASP A 8 -42.81 116.33 -22.30
N ASN A 9 -43.58 117.01 -21.45
CA ASN A 9 -43.06 118.10 -20.60
C ASN A 9 -41.98 117.65 -19.58
N LYS A 10 -41.82 116.35 -19.33
CA LYS A 10 -40.82 115.79 -18.42
C LYS A 10 -39.54 115.34 -19.15
N GLY A 11 -39.46 115.58 -20.46
CA GLY A 11 -38.31 115.24 -21.29
C GLY A 11 -38.26 113.77 -21.74
N ASN A 12 -39.34 113.01 -21.58
CA ASN A 12 -39.44 111.70 -22.23
C ASN A 12 -39.89 111.87 -23.68
N ILE A 13 -39.39 110.99 -24.54
CA ILE A 13 -39.72 110.99 -25.96
C ILE A 13 -40.73 109.88 -26.20
N TRP A 14 -41.87 110.24 -26.76
CA TRP A 14 -42.89 109.30 -27.19
C TRP A 14 -42.85 109.18 -28.69
N ALA A 15 -42.79 107.96 -29.20
CA ALA A 15 -42.74 107.71 -30.63
C ALA A 15 -43.76 106.65 -31.03
N SER A 16 -44.54 106.91 -32.07
CA SER A 16 -45.41 105.90 -32.66
C SER A 16 -44.62 105.02 -33.62
N THR A 17 -44.84 103.71 -33.56
CA THR A 17 -44.13 102.72 -34.38
C THR A 17 -45.10 101.75 -35.04
N ASN A 18 -44.58 100.80 -35.82
CA ASN A 18 -45.36 99.70 -36.38
C ASN A 18 -45.66 98.56 -35.37
N LYS A 19 -45.28 98.73 -34.10
CA LYS A 19 -45.53 97.79 -33.00
C LYS A 19 -46.06 98.52 -31.76
N GLY A 20 -46.92 99.52 -31.97
CA GLY A 20 -47.47 100.34 -30.90
C GLY A 20 -46.65 101.60 -30.62
N ILE A 21 -46.83 102.17 -29.42
CA ILE A 21 -46.18 103.42 -29.00
C ILE A 21 -45.02 103.09 -28.07
N ILE A 22 -43.86 103.69 -28.33
CA ILE A 22 -42.70 103.57 -27.45
C ILE A 22 -42.52 104.85 -26.64
N ARG A 23 -42.21 104.69 -25.36
CA ARG A 23 -41.69 105.77 -24.51
C ARG A 23 -40.22 105.53 -24.25
N ILE A 24 -39.41 106.51 -24.59
CA ILE A 24 -38.00 106.56 -24.25
C ILE A 24 -37.84 107.59 -23.15
N SER A 25 -37.46 107.13 -21.96
CA SER A 25 -37.27 108.01 -20.81
C SER A 25 -36.02 108.87 -21.00
N GLY A 26 -36.16 110.19 -20.80
CA GLY A 26 -35.04 111.13 -20.94
C GLY A 26 -33.98 111.01 -19.85
N ARG A 27 -34.32 110.39 -18.70
CA ARG A 27 -33.41 110.29 -17.54
C ARG A 27 -32.54 109.03 -17.53
N ASP A 28 -33.13 107.86 -17.72
CA ASP A 28 -32.47 106.56 -17.62
C ASP A 28 -32.34 105.84 -18.97
N LYS A 29 -32.82 106.46 -20.06
CA LYS A 29 -32.89 105.89 -21.41
C LYS A 29 -33.67 104.56 -21.47
N SER A 30 -34.49 104.26 -20.46
CA SER A 30 -35.34 103.08 -20.47
C SER A 30 -36.38 103.20 -21.59
N ILE A 31 -36.66 102.07 -22.25
CA ILE A 31 -37.62 101.98 -23.34
C ILE A 31 -38.80 101.16 -22.84
N ALA A 32 -39.98 101.77 -22.78
CA ALA A 32 -41.24 101.08 -22.55
C ALA A 32 -41.99 100.99 -23.88
N VAL A 33 -42.53 99.82 -24.19
CA VAL A 33 -43.31 99.57 -25.41
C VAL A 33 -44.74 99.29 -24.98
N PHE A 34 -45.67 100.06 -25.53
CA PHE A 34 -47.10 99.93 -25.30
C PHE A 34 -47.74 99.42 -26.57
N ASP A 35 -48.49 98.32 -26.48
CA ASP A 35 -49.19 97.68 -27.60
C ASP A 35 -50.71 97.69 -27.39
N LYS A 36 -51.47 97.05 -28.30
CA LYS A 36 -52.95 96.90 -28.17
C LYS A 36 -53.43 96.43 -26.80
N ARG A 37 -52.67 95.57 -26.10
CA ARG A 37 -53.01 95.01 -24.79
C ARG A 37 -52.88 96.05 -23.67
N ASP A 38 -52.09 97.09 -23.90
CA ASP A 38 -51.90 98.20 -22.97
C ASP A 38 -52.96 99.32 -23.16
N GLY A 39 -53.97 99.07 -24.00
CA GLY A 39 -55.12 99.96 -24.22
C GLY A 39 -55.02 100.86 -25.45
N ILE A 40 -54.02 100.63 -26.31
CA ILE A 40 -53.89 101.34 -27.59
C ILE A 40 -54.85 100.74 -28.62
N GLN A 41 -55.48 101.57 -29.44
CA GLN A 41 -56.48 101.11 -30.41
C GLN A 41 -55.86 100.27 -31.54
N SER A 42 -54.73 100.70 -32.09
CA SER A 42 -54.01 99.97 -33.15
C SER A 42 -52.49 100.06 -33.04
N ASP A 43 -51.79 99.03 -33.51
CA ASP A 43 -50.32 99.00 -33.54
C ASP A 43 -49.76 99.75 -34.77
N MET A 44 -50.63 100.22 -35.68
CA MET A 44 -50.27 100.98 -36.88
C MET A 44 -50.70 102.45 -36.78
N PHE A 45 -49.71 103.34 -36.90
CA PHE A 45 -49.89 104.79 -36.81
C PHE A 45 -49.59 105.47 -38.15
N SER A 46 -50.27 106.59 -38.40
CA SER A 46 -50.06 107.39 -39.61
C SER A 46 -48.81 108.27 -39.47
N GLU A 47 -48.08 108.50 -40.56
CA GLU A 47 -46.88 109.32 -40.56
C GLU A 47 -47.17 110.78 -40.18
N ASN A 48 -46.34 111.35 -39.31
CA ASN A 48 -46.45 112.71 -38.77
C ASN A 48 -47.82 113.07 -38.14
N ALA A 49 -48.67 112.08 -37.86
CA ALA A 49 -49.99 112.27 -37.27
C ALA A 49 -49.89 112.31 -35.74
N SER A 50 -49.34 113.40 -35.21
CA SER A 50 -49.13 113.53 -33.77
C SER A 50 -49.35 114.97 -33.30
N TYR A 51 -49.99 115.14 -32.14
CA TYR A 51 -50.28 116.46 -31.56
C TYR A 51 -50.16 116.47 -30.03
N THR A 52 -49.70 117.58 -29.47
CA THR A 52 -49.68 117.82 -28.01
C THR A 52 -50.68 118.90 -27.66
N SER A 53 -51.64 118.59 -26.80
CA SER A 53 -52.58 119.57 -26.27
C SER A 53 -51.93 120.48 -25.23
N LEU A 54 -52.52 121.66 -25.00
CA LEU A 54 -52.15 122.61 -23.94
C LEU A 54 -52.18 121.99 -22.54
N GLN A 55 -52.93 120.90 -22.35
CA GLN A 55 -53.03 120.14 -21.10
C GLN A 55 -52.01 118.97 -21.01
N ASN A 56 -50.98 118.94 -21.87
CA ASN A 56 -49.96 117.87 -21.96
C ASN A 56 -50.53 116.48 -22.31
N GLN A 57 -51.72 116.42 -22.93
CA GLN A 57 -52.22 115.18 -23.52
C GLN A 57 -51.54 114.96 -24.87
N LEU A 58 -51.02 113.76 -25.06
CA LEU A 58 -50.40 113.34 -26.32
C LEU A 58 -51.44 112.63 -27.18
N PHE A 59 -51.49 112.99 -28.45
CA PHE A 59 -52.37 112.43 -29.44
C PHE A 59 -51.54 111.79 -30.55
N PHE A 60 -51.86 110.54 -30.89
CA PHE A 60 -51.29 109.81 -32.01
C PHE A 60 -52.41 109.30 -32.89
N GLY A 61 -52.43 109.75 -34.15
CA GLY A 61 -53.39 109.31 -35.16
C GLY A 61 -52.93 108.02 -35.82
N GLY A 62 -53.84 107.06 -35.94
CA GLY A 62 -53.61 105.79 -36.62
C GLY A 62 -54.73 105.42 -37.57
N VAL A 63 -54.59 104.27 -38.20
CA VAL A 63 -55.55 103.75 -39.21
C VAL A 63 -56.94 103.47 -38.63
N GLU A 64 -57.03 103.15 -37.34
CA GLU A 64 -58.31 102.81 -36.68
C GLU A 64 -58.90 103.98 -35.88
N GLY A 65 -58.25 105.14 -35.83
CA GLY A 65 -58.73 106.29 -35.07
C GLY A 65 -57.61 107.05 -34.37
N LEU A 66 -57.96 107.68 -33.25
CA LEU A 66 -57.08 108.58 -32.49
C LEU A 66 -56.80 107.97 -31.12
N THR A 67 -55.53 107.66 -30.83
CA THR A 67 -55.10 107.29 -29.48
C THR A 67 -54.64 108.55 -28.76
N TYR A 68 -55.17 108.79 -27.56
CA TYR A 68 -54.73 109.89 -26.72
C TYR A 68 -54.58 109.45 -25.28
N PHE A 69 -53.57 109.98 -24.60
CA PHE A 69 -53.31 109.70 -23.19
C PHE A 69 -52.57 110.85 -22.54
N ASN A 70 -52.65 110.92 -21.21
CA ASN A 70 -51.78 111.78 -20.43
C ASN A 70 -50.51 111.00 -20.07
N PRO A 71 -49.30 111.44 -20.48
CA PRO A 71 -48.05 110.78 -20.11
C PRO A 71 -47.87 110.62 -18.60
N ASP A 72 -48.40 111.57 -17.82
CA ASP A 72 -48.26 111.58 -16.36
C ASP A 72 -49.13 110.53 -15.66
N SER A 73 -50.17 110.02 -16.33
CA SER A 73 -51.01 108.94 -15.77
C SER A 73 -50.43 107.54 -15.96
N ILE A 74 -49.36 107.39 -16.76
CA ILE A 74 -48.77 106.08 -17.07
C ILE A 74 -47.69 105.75 -16.05
N THR A 75 -48.04 104.88 -15.10
CA THR A 75 -47.14 104.36 -14.06
C THR A 75 -46.58 103.00 -14.45
N ILE A 76 -45.25 102.83 -14.35
CA ILE A 76 -44.60 101.51 -14.52
C ILE A 76 -44.84 100.69 -13.26
N ASN A 77 -45.22 99.43 -13.41
CA ASN A 77 -45.36 98.55 -12.27
C ASN A 77 -43.99 98.01 -11.84
N ARG A 78 -43.55 98.38 -10.64
CA ARG A 78 -42.35 97.81 -10.03
C ARG A 78 -42.63 96.57 -9.17
N PHE A 79 -43.86 96.06 -9.19
CA PHE A 79 -44.23 94.86 -8.48
C PHE A 79 -43.49 93.64 -9.06
N SER A 80 -42.83 92.89 -8.19
CA SER A 80 -42.22 91.61 -8.51
C SER A 80 -43.20 90.49 -8.17
N PRO A 81 -43.71 89.74 -9.16
CA PRO A 81 -44.65 88.65 -8.89
C PRO A 81 -43.95 87.49 -8.15
N PRO A 82 -44.57 86.90 -7.12
CA PRO A 82 -44.07 85.68 -6.52
C PRO A 82 -44.16 84.51 -7.52
N VAL A 83 -43.14 83.64 -7.51
CA VAL A 83 -43.07 82.43 -8.32
C VAL A 83 -43.49 81.24 -7.47
N TYR A 84 -44.35 80.38 -8.00
CA TYR A 84 -44.79 79.14 -7.35
C TYR A 84 -44.53 77.94 -8.25
N PHE A 85 -44.14 76.82 -7.64
CA PHE A 85 -44.11 75.51 -8.30
C PHE A 85 -45.52 74.92 -8.34
N THR A 86 -46.00 74.58 -9.52
CA THR A 86 -47.42 74.23 -9.75
C THR A 86 -47.63 72.73 -9.91
N ASN A 87 -46.86 72.10 -10.81
CA ASN A 87 -46.95 70.67 -11.07
C ASN A 87 -45.57 69.99 -11.02
N LEU A 88 -45.56 68.76 -10.50
CA LEU A 88 -44.41 67.87 -10.49
C LEU A 88 -44.69 66.66 -11.40
N ARG A 89 -43.72 66.31 -12.24
CA ARG A 89 -43.73 65.07 -13.03
C ARG A 89 -42.49 64.25 -12.69
N ILE A 90 -42.68 62.98 -12.40
CA ILE A 90 -41.59 62.04 -12.10
C ILE A 90 -41.67 60.91 -13.12
N ASN A 91 -40.57 60.63 -13.81
CA ASN A 91 -40.51 59.65 -14.90
C ASN A 91 -41.64 59.87 -15.93
N ASN A 92 -41.86 61.12 -16.33
CA ASN A 92 -42.90 61.58 -17.27
C ASN A 92 -44.36 61.34 -16.83
N LYS A 93 -44.62 61.01 -15.56
CA LYS A 93 -45.98 60.91 -15.01
C LYS A 93 -46.26 62.07 -14.06
N PRO A 94 -47.42 62.74 -14.17
CA PRO A 94 -47.81 63.78 -13.21
C PRO A 94 -47.96 63.15 -11.82
N PHE A 95 -47.49 63.88 -10.81
CA PHE A 95 -47.57 63.47 -9.41
C PHE A 95 -48.41 64.49 -8.65
N GLU A 96 -49.55 64.04 -8.14
CA GLU A 96 -50.52 64.92 -7.47
C GLU A 96 -50.40 64.85 -5.94
N PHE A 97 -50.84 65.92 -5.28
CA PHE A 97 -50.93 65.97 -3.82
C PHE A 97 -51.82 64.83 -3.30
N GLY A 98 -51.41 64.21 -2.18
CA GLY A 98 -52.16 63.12 -1.55
C GLY A 98 -52.03 61.75 -2.23
N GLN A 99 -51.32 61.64 -3.36
CA GLN A 99 -50.98 60.33 -3.93
C GLN A 99 -49.95 59.61 -3.05
N GLN A 100 -50.35 58.46 -2.51
CA GLN A 100 -49.50 57.61 -1.68
C GLN A 100 -48.56 56.78 -2.57
N LYS A 101 -47.26 56.79 -2.29
CA LYS A 101 -46.26 55.99 -3.01
C LYS A 101 -45.51 55.09 -2.05
N GLY A 102 -46.00 53.85 -1.89
CA GLY A 102 -45.52 52.96 -0.84
C GLY A 102 -45.85 53.51 0.55
N ASP A 103 -44.91 53.44 1.49
CA ASP A 103 -45.08 53.88 2.89
C ASP A 103 -44.83 55.39 3.13
N SER A 104 -44.69 56.20 2.07
CA SER A 104 -44.35 57.62 2.22
C SER A 104 -45.20 58.51 1.32
N LEU A 105 -45.70 59.61 1.91
CA LEU A 105 -46.30 60.73 1.18
C LEU A 105 -45.14 61.58 0.62
N LEU A 106 -44.95 61.55 -0.70
CA LEU A 106 -43.91 62.35 -1.35
C LEU A 106 -44.24 63.85 -1.30
N LEU A 107 -45.53 64.20 -1.36
CA LEU A 107 -46.06 65.55 -1.18
C LEU A 107 -47.01 65.53 0.02
N ASP A 108 -46.54 66.02 1.17
CA ASP A 108 -47.30 66.15 2.42
C ASP A 108 -48.26 67.36 2.42
N ARG A 109 -48.05 68.27 1.47
CA ARG A 109 -48.80 69.51 1.24
C ARG A 109 -48.91 69.76 -0.27
N PRO A 110 -49.81 70.64 -0.74
CA PRO A 110 -49.87 71.04 -2.13
C PRO A 110 -48.50 71.49 -2.64
N PHE A 111 -48.17 71.18 -3.89
CA PHE A 111 -46.81 71.34 -4.41
C PHE A 111 -46.27 72.78 -4.33
N TYR A 112 -47.16 73.78 -4.42
CA TYR A 112 -46.80 75.19 -4.28
C TYR A 112 -46.33 75.59 -2.88
N GLU A 113 -46.55 74.76 -1.85
CA GLU A 113 -46.04 74.96 -0.48
C GLU A 113 -44.86 74.04 -0.14
N THR A 114 -44.56 73.06 -1.00
CA THR A 114 -43.53 72.04 -0.76
C THR A 114 -42.13 72.64 -0.93
N GLN A 115 -41.30 72.52 0.11
CA GLN A 115 -39.92 73.02 0.11
C GLN A 115 -38.88 71.94 -0.19
N ASN A 116 -39.22 70.67 0.03
CA ASN A 116 -38.32 69.55 -0.14
C ASN A 116 -39.02 68.30 -0.68
N ILE A 117 -38.36 67.60 -1.60
CA ILE A 117 -38.80 66.30 -2.12
C ILE A 117 -37.67 65.28 -1.98
N THR A 118 -38.01 64.07 -1.55
CA THR A 118 -37.03 62.95 -1.44
C THR A 118 -37.42 61.85 -2.40
N LEU A 119 -36.54 61.56 -3.35
CA LEU A 119 -36.72 60.58 -4.41
C LEU A 119 -35.75 59.40 -4.23
N THR A 120 -36.14 58.26 -4.76
CA THR A 120 -35.32 57.05 -4.83
C THR A 120 -34.43 57.07 -6.06
N HIS A 121 -33.36 56.27 -6.09
CA HIS A 121 -32.49 56.12 -7.27
C HIS A 121 -33.25 55.71 -8.56
N LYS A 122 -34.47 55.17 -8.47
CA LYS A 122 -35.29 54.79 -9.65
C LYS A 122 -36.05 55.98 -10.26
N GLU A 123 -36.07 57.12 -9.59
CA GLU A 123 -36.85 58.31 -9.91
C GLU A 123 -35.92 59.46 -10.32
N ASN A 124 -35.05 59.18 -11.30
CA ASN A 124 -33.97 60.08 -11.72
C ASN A 124 -34.36 61.00 -12.89
N ILE A 125 -35.63 60.98 -13.32
CA ILE A 125 -36.19 61.90 -14.32
C ILE A 125 -37.28 62.75 -13.66
N ILE A 126 -37.09 64.07 -13.65
CA ILE A 126 -37.97 65.03 -12.98
C ILE A 126 -38.34 66.13 -13.98
N ALA A 127 -39.60 66.55 -13.99
CA ALA A 127 -40.01 67.78 -14.66
C ALA A 127 -40.90 68.62 -13.74
N ILE A 128 -40.64 69.92 -13.68
CA ILE A 128 -41.29 70.83 -12.73
C ILE A 128 -41.88 72.00 -13.52
N GLU A 129 -43.15 72.28 -13.27
CA GLU A 129 -43.86 73.43 -13.80
C GLU A 129 -43.91 74.55 -12.77
N PHE A 130 -43.74 75.80 -13.20
CA PHE A 130 -43.78 76.98 -12.35
C PHE A 130 -44.53 78.13 -13.01
N ALA A 131 -45.07 79.04 -12.20
CA ALA A 131 -45.79 80.21 -12.68
C ALA A 131 -45.53 81.43 -11.78
N ALA A 132 -45.38 82.59 -12.40
CA ALA A 132 -45.36 83.88 -11.71
C ALA A 132 -46.77 84.46 -11.64
N LEU A 133 -47.19 84.92 -10.45
CA LEU A 133 -48.51 85.52 -10.25
C LEU A 133 -48.54 87.00 -10.67
N ASP A 134 -48.45 87.26 -11.98
CA ASP A 134 -48.78 88.56 -12.59
C ASP A 134 -50.05 88.43 -13.45
N PHE A 135 -51.12 89.09 -13.03
CA PHE A 135 -52.44 88.99 -13.68
C PHE A 135 -52.65 90.04 -14.78
N ARG A 136 -51.71 90.98 -14.99
CA ARG A 136 -51.87 92.04 -16.00
C ARG A 136 -51.60 91.51 -17.42
N ALA A 137 -50.47 90.83 -17.61
CA ALA A 137 -50.11 90.18 -18.87
C ALA A 137 -49.21 88.95 -18.61
N PRO A 138 -49.75 87.84 -18.10
CA PRO A 138 -48.96 86.66 -17.70
C PRO A 138 -48.11 86.06 -18.82
N ASP A 139 -48.51 86.21 -20.09
CA ASP A 139 -47.76 85.74 -21.25
C ASP A 139 -46.49 86.57 -21.55
N LYS A 140 -46.35 87.76 -20.94
CA LYS A 140 -45.15 88.60 -21.03
C LYS A 140 -44.09 88.24 -19.98
N ASN A 141 -44.39 87.35 -19.03
CA ASN A 141 -43.44 86.94 -18.00
C ASN A 141 -42.35 86.02 -18.59
N GLU A 142 -41.10 86.38 -18.35
CA GLU A 142 -39.92 85.60 -18.70
C GLU A 142 -39.35 84.91 -17.45
N TYR A 143 -38.75 83.74 -17.60
CA TYR A 143 -38.28 82.89 -16.51
C TYR A 143 -36.80 82.53 -16.67
N MET A 144 -36.10 82.34 -15.55
CA MET A 144 -34.77 81.74 -15.51
C MET A 144 -34.68 80.75 -14.35
N TYR A 145 -33.84 79.72 -14.49
CA TYR A 145 -33.67 78.71 -13.46
C TYR A 145 -32.21 78.25 -13.31
N ILE A 146 -31.88 77.69 -12.15
CA ILE A 146 -30.62 76.99 -11.87
C ILE A 146 -30.90 75.78 -10.97
N LEU A 147 -30.26 74.64 -11.23
CA LEU A 147 -30.29 73.46 -10.38
C LEU A 147 -28.89 73.24 -9.78
N GLU A 148 -28.70 73.76 -8.57
CA GLU A 148 -27.43 73.61 -7.85
C GLU A 148 -27.14 72.13 -7.61
N GLY A 149 -25.96 71.69 -8.00
CA GLY A 149 -25.55 70.28 -8.03
C GLY A 149 -25.68 69.61 -9.42
N PHE A 150 -26.31 70.26 -10.40
CA PHE A 150 -26.41 69.78 -11.79
C PHE A 150 -25.84 70.79 -12.80
N ASN A 151 -26.20 72.08 -12.68
CA ASN A 151 -25.65 73.16 -13.51
C ASN A 151 -25.17 74.35 -12.65
N GLU A 152 -24.11 75.03 -13.10
CA GLU A 152 -23.46 76.12 -12.36
C GLU A 152 -24.02 77.52 -12.70
N ASP A 153 -24.57 77.71 -13.91
CA ASP A 153 -25.09 79.00 -14.40
C ASP A 153 -26.62 79.05 -14.51
N TRP A 154 -27.18 80.27 -14.43
CA TRP A 154 -28.59 80.54 -14.69
C TRP A 154 -28.96 80.29 -16.16
N VAL A 155 -29.98 79.47 -16.38
CA VAL A 155 -30.51 79.15 -17.70
C VAL A 155 -31.76 79.98 -17.96
N TYR A 156 -31.73 80.77 -19.04
CA TYR A 156 -32.88 81.57 -19.49
C TYR A 156 -33.92 80.68 -20.20
N ALA A 157 -35.15 80.65 -19.69
CA ALA A 157 -36.24 79.80 -20.18
C ALA A 157 -37.28 80.55 -21.02
N GLY A 158 -37.13 81.87 -21.24
CA GLY A 158 -38.11 82.67 -21.95
C GLY A 158 -39.47 82.62 -21.24
N ASN A 159 -40.57 82.46 -21.98
CA ASN A 159 -41.91 82.29 -21.42
C ASN A 159 -42.27 80.83 -21.07
N ASN A 160 -41.29 79.90 -21.15
CA ASN A 160 -41.54 78.50 -20.86
C ASN A 160 -41.66 78.27 -19.35
N ARG A 161 -42.75 77.61 -18.96
CA ARG A 161 -43.13 77.32 -17.57
C ARG A 161 -42.70 75.93 -17.10
N LEU A 162 -42.09 75.10 -17.96
CA LEU A 162 -41.73 73.72 -17.68
C LEU A 162 -40.22 73.50 -17.87
N VAL A 163 -39.56 72.91 -16.87
CA VAL A 163 -38.16 72.49 -16.92
C VAL A 163 -38.05 71.01 -16.58
N SER A 164 -37.20 70.26 -17.30
CA SER A 164 -36.98 68.83 -17.07
C SER A 164 -35.51 68.47 -16.91
N PHE A 165 -35.22 67.61 -15.95
CA PHE A 165 -33.90 67.06 -15.64
C PHE A 165 -33.93 65.55 -15.79
N THR A 166 -32.93 64.99 -16.45
CA THR A 166 -32.79 63.54 -16.66
C THR A 166 -31.50 63.04 -16.02
N ASN A 167 -31.53 61.80 -15.55
CA ASN A 167 -30.38 61.08 -15.02
C ASN A 167 -29.65 61.77 -13.85
N LEU A 168 -30.41 62.31 -12.90
CA LEU A 168 -29.84 62.87 -11.68
C LEU A 168 -29.22 61.76 -10.81
N SER A 169 -27.97 61.97 -10.39
CA SER A 169 -27.23 61.04 -9.52
C SER A 169 -27.71 61.11 -8.06
N PRO A 170 -27.42 60.11 -7.21
CA PRO A 170 -27.71 60.22 -5.77
C PRO A 170 -27.00 61.41 -5.15
N GLY A 171 -27.75 62.28 -4.48
CA GLY A 171 -27.25 63.56 -3.99
C GLY A 171 -28.37 64.50 -3.55
N THR A 172 -27.98 65.70 -3.14
CA THR A 172 -28.92 66.79 -2.80
C THR A 172 -28.76 67.90 -3.82
N TYR A 173 -29.86 68.32 -4.42
CA TYR A 173 -29.95 69.36 -5.43
C TYR A 173 -30.87 70.48 -4.95
N SER A 174 -30.67 71.71 -5.43
CA SER A 174 -31.55 72.85 -5.14
C SER A 174 -31.96 73.57 -6.42
N LEU A 175 -33.25 73.49 -6.77
CA LEU A 175 -33.82 74.17 -7.93
C LEU A 175 -34.25 75.58 -7.53
N LYS A 176 -33.69 76.59 -8.17
CA LYS A 176 -34.03 78.01 -7.97
C LYS A 176 -34.61 78.58 -9.24
N VAL A 177 -35.74 79.28 -9.15
CA VAL A 177 -36.43 79.91 -10.30
C VAL A 177 -36.68 81.40 -10.02
N LYS A 178 -36.43 82.26 -11.02
CA LYS A 178 -36.82 83.68 -11.03
C LYS A 178 -37.74 83.95 -12.21
N ALA A 179 -38.60 84.95 -12.06
CA ALA A 179 -39.47 85.43 -13.12
C ALA A 179 -39.41 86.95 -13.24
N THR A 180 -39.79 87.46 -14.41
CA THR A 180 -40.07 88.87 -14.62
C THR A 180 -41.54 89.19 -14.37
N ASN A 181 -41.84 90.46 -14.14
CA ASN A 181 -43.19 91.01 -14.32
C ASN A 181 -43.48 91.35 -15.80
N SER A 182 -44.70 91.81 -16.08
CA SER A 182 -45.15 92.25 -17.41
C SER A 182 -44.29 93.38 -18.01
N ASP A 183 -43.57 94.14 -17.17
CA ASP A 183 -42.67 95.25 -17.53
C ASP A 183 -41.18 94.80 -17.63
N LYS A 184 -40.91 93.49 -17.68
CA LYS A 184 -39.57 92.87 -17.81
C LYS A 184 -38.59 93.13 -16.67
N ILE A 185 -39.10 93.45 -15.49
CA ILE A 185 -38.29 93.61 -14.27
C ILE A 185 -38.17 92.25 -13.58
N TRP A 186 -36.94 91.76 -13.41
CA TRP A 186 -36.64 90.51 -12.70
C TRP A 186 -36.85 90.64 -11.19
N GLY A 187 -37.48 89.63 -10.59
CA GLY A 187 -37.55 89.52 -9.13
C GLY A 187 -36.18 89.29 -8.49
N GLU A 188 -35.93 89.95 -7.35
CA GLU A 188 -34.64 89.86 -6.64
C GLU A 188 -34.44 88.49 -5.97
N ALA A 189 -35.49 87.93 -5.37
CA ALA A 189 -35.43 86.67 -4.64
C ALA A 189 -35.93 85.47 -5.50
N PRO A 190 -35.10 84.44 -5.74
CA PRO A 190 -35.56 83.22 -6.41
C PRO A 190 -36.40 82.36 -5.47
N HIS A 191 -37.38 81.63 -6.04
CA HIS A 191 -38.11 80.59 -5.33
C HIS A 191 -37.34 79.26 -5.40
N GLU A 192 -37.19 78.55 -4.28
CA GLU A 192 -36.28 77.41 -4.11
C GLU A 192 -37.02 76.10 -3.76
N LEU A 193 -36.65 74.99 -4.42
CA LEU A 193 -37.08 73.62 -4.09
C LEU A 193 -35.87 72.70 -3.91
N LYS A 194 -35.77 72.04 -2.74
CA LYS A 194 -34.70 71.08 -2.44
C LYS A 194 -35.09 69.66 -2.87
N ILE A 195 -34.24 69.00 -3.64
CA ILE A 195 -34.47 67.67 -4.20
C ILE A 195 -33.38 66.73 -3.67
N LYS A 196 -33.75 65.66 -2.95
CA LYS A 196 -32.80 64.67 -2.43
C LYS A 196 -33.00 63.31 -3.07
N ILE A 197 -31.98 62.75 -3.70
CA ILE A 197 -32.01 61.42 -4.34
C ILE A 197 -31.24 60.41 -3.49
N LEU A 198 -31.91 59.37 -3.00
CA LEU A 198 -31.33 58.33 -2.14
C LEU A 198 -30.45 57.36 -2.94
N PRO A 199 -29.28 56.93 -2.41
CA PRO A 199 -28.43 55.93 -3.06
C PRO A 199 -29.08 54.54 -3.05
N PRO A 200 -28.69 53.64 -3.99
CA PRO A 200 -29.22 52.29 -4.05
C PRO A 200 -28.70 51.44 -2.88
N PRO A 201 -29.46 50.42 -2.43
CA PRO A 201 -29.16 49.66 -1.21
C PRO A 201 -27.79 48.96 -1.24
N TRP A 202 -27.29 48.53 -2.40
CA TRP A 202 -25.97 47.88 -2.55
C TRP A 202 -24.77 48.85 -2.53
N LYS A 203 -24.99 50.17 -2.54
CA LYS A 203 -23.93 51.19 -2.42
C LYS A 203 -23.91 51.86 -1.04
N THR A 204 -24.55 51.24 -0.05
CA THR A 204 -24.59 51.75 1.32
C THR A 204 -23.36 51.30 2.12
N TRP A 205 -23.03 52.03 3.19
CA TRP A 205 -21.88 51.72 4.04
C TRP A 205 -21.98 50.31 4.68
N TRP A 206 -23.19 49.89 5.07
CA TRP A 206 -23.41 48.56 5.65
C TRP A 206 -23.25 47.44 4.62
N ALA A 207 -23.58 47.67 3.34
CA ALA A 207 -23.33 46.70 2.27
C ALA A 207 -21.83 46.46 2.08
N TYR A 208 -21.01 47.52 2.10
CA TYR A 208 -19.55 47.40 2.07
C TYR A 208 -19.00 46.66 3.30
N SER A 209 -19.54 46.91 4.49
CA SER A 209 -19.17 46.16 5.71
C SER A 209 -19.43 44.66 5.55
N ILE A 210 -20.56 44.27 4.95
CA ILE A 210 -20.88 42.86 4.67
C ILE A 210 -19.89 42.26 3.66
N TYR A 211 -19.54 42.98 2.60
CA TYR A 211 -18.57 42.49 1.61
C TYR A 211 -17.18 42.26 2.22
N ILE A 212 -16.72 43.18 3.08
CA ILE A 212 -15.45 43.03 3.79
C ILE A 212 -15.50 41.85 4.75
N ALA A 213 -16.59 41.70 5.52
CA ALA A 213 -16.76 40.56 6.43
C ALA A 213 -16.76 39.21 5.69
N LEU A 214 -17.46 39.13 4.56
CA LEU A 214 -17.48 37.92 3.72
C LEU A 214 -16.09 37.58 3.18
N PHE A 215 -15.33 38.58 2.74
CA PHE A 215 -13.96 38.40 2.25
C PHE A 215 -13.02 37.88 3.34
N ILE A 216 -13.07 38.47 4.55
CA ILE A 216 -12.27 38.02 5.70
C ILE A 216 -12.66 36.60 6.11
N PHE A 217 -13.96 36.28 6.11
CA PHE A 217 -14.45 34.93 6.41
C PHE A 217 -13.91 33.91 5.39
N LEU A 218 -13.90 34.24 4.10
CA LEU A 218 -13.35 33.37 3.06
C LEU A 218 -11.84 33.12 3.26
N LEU A 219 -11.06 34.16 3.58
CA LEU A 219 -9.64 34.05 3.88
C LEU A 219 -9.37 33.21 5.13
N TRP A 220 -10.20 33.38 6.18
CA TRP A 220 -10.11 32.56 7.38
C TRP A 220 -10.41 31.10 7.06
N LEU A 221 -11.43 30.83 6.25
CA LEU A 221 -11.85 29.48 5.86
C LEU A 221 -10.76 28.76 5.05
N THR A 222 -10.14 29.41 4.07
CA THR A 222 -9.01 28.83 3.31
C THR A 222 -7.81 28.53 4.21
N ARG A 223 -7.49 29.43 5.14
CA ARG A 223 -6.41 29.21 6.12
C ARG A 223 -6.73 28.07 7.10
N TYR A 224 -7.96 27.99 7.59
CA TYR A 224 -8.42 26.95 8.51
C TYR A 224 -8.33 25.56 7.86
N PHE A 225 -8.84 25.41 6.63
CA PHE A 225 -8.76 24.15 5.91
C PHE A 225 -7.32 23.77 5.53
N GLY A 226 -6.48 24.75 5.15
CA GLY A 226 -5.07 24.52 4.83
C GLY A 226 -4.26 23.98 6.02
N LEU A 227 -4.42 24.58 7.21
CA LEU A 227 -3.72 24.13 8.43
C LEU A 227 -4.17 22.73 8.86
N LYS A 228 -5.47 22.45 8.77
CA LYS A 228 -6.03 21.12 9.10
C LYS A 228 -5.47 20.03 8.18
N GLN A 229 -5.37 20.32 6.88
CA GLN A 229 -4.83 19.37 5.90
C GLN A 229 -3.32 19.13 6.08
N ALA A 230 -2.56 20.19 6.41
CA ALA A 230 -1.14 20.06 6.72
C ALA A 230 -0.88 19.19 7.96
N GLY A 231 -1.66 19.38 9.03
CA GLY A 231 -1.58 18.56 10.24
C GLY A 231 -1.84 17.08 9.97
N LEU A 232 -2.88 16.76 9.18
CA LEU A 232 -3.21 15.38 8.84
C LEU A 232 -2.11 14.70 8.01
N ARG A 233 -1.51 15.42 7.05
CA ARG A 233 -0.37 14.90 6.26
C ARG A 233 0.84 14.60 7.13
N ASN A 234 1.15 15.47 8.09
CA ASN A 234 2.28 15.25 9.01
C ASN A 234 2.04 14.03 9.90
N GLN A 235 0.81 13.86 10.43
CA GLN A 235 0.48 12.67 11.22
C GLN A 235 0.63 11.39 10.40
N LEU A 236 0.10 11.36 9.17
CA LEU A 236 0.25 10.20 8.29
C LEU A 236 1.72 9.89 7.96
N ALA A 237 2.55 10.91 7.74
CA ALA A 237 3.98 10.75 7.49
C ALA A 237 4.70 10.14 8.71
N LEU A 238 4.42 10.65 9.91
CA LEU A 238 5.00 10.13 11.16
C LEU A 238 4.58 8.67 11.41
N THR A 239 3.30 8.34 11.20
CA THR A 239 2.82 6.95 11.34
C THR A 239 3.47 6.01 10.34
N ARG A 240 3.69 6.45 9.08
CA ARG A 240 4.40 5.64 8.08
C ARG A 240 5.85 5.38 8.47
N LEU A 241 6.55 6.39 8.95
CA LEU A 241 7.93 6.25 9.42
C LEU A 241 8.02 5.29 10.62
N ALA A 242 7.13 5.44 11.61
CA ALA A 242 7.09 4.54 12.75
C ALA A 242 6.86 3.08 12.33
N ARG A 243 5.92 2.85 11.39
CA ARG A 243 5.63 1.51 10.87
C ARG A 243 6.80 0.93 10.06
N GLN A 244 7.52 1.77 9.31
CA GLN A 244 8.70 1.33 8.59
C GLN A 244 9.81 0.92 9.55
N GLN A 245 10.06 1.71 10.60
CA GLN A 245 11.03 1.35 11.64
C GLN A 245 10.65 0.07 12.38
N GLU A 246 9.36 -0.14 12.65
CA GLU A 246 8.85 -1.36 13.27
C GLU A 246 9.12 -2.59 12.40
N ASN A 247 8.85 -2.50 11.10
CA ASN A 247 9.14 -3.56 10.14
C ASN A 247 10.65 -3.82 10.01
N GLU A 248 11.47 -2.78 9.89
CA GLU A 248 12.94 -2.93 9.80
C GLU A 248 13.51 -3.59 11.07
N LEU A 249 12.96 -3.25 12.24
CA LEU A 249 13.34 -3.87 13.50
C LEU A 249 12.88 -5.34 13.57
N ALA A 250 11.70 -5.67 13.04
CA ALA A 250 11.22 -7.05 12.95
C ALA A 250 12.11 -7.89 12.03
N ASP A 251 12.39 -7.41 10.82
CA ASP A 251 13.28 -8.08 9.86
C ASP A 251 14.70 -8.25 10.43
N PHE A 252 15.23 -7.23 11.11
CA PHE A 252 16.54 -7.32 11.76
C PHE A 252 16.56 -8.38 12.86
N LYS A 253 15.52 -8.43 13.71
CA LYS A 253 15.39 -9.47 14.74
C LYS A 253 15.37 -10.86 14.11
N GLU A 254 14.55 -11.07 13.09
CA GLU A 254 14.44 -12.36 12.41
C GLU A 254 15.77 -12.83 11.82
N ARG A 255 16.48 -11.94 11.11
CA ARG A 255 17.82 -12.24 10.56
C ARG A 255 18.83 -12.54 11.66
N LEU A 256 18.85 -11.74 12.72
CA LEU A 256 19.77 -11.94 13.85
C LEU A 256 19.55 -13.31 14.48
N PHE A 257 18.31 -13.73 14.72
CA PHE A 257 18.01 -15.03 15.32
C PHE A 257 18.31 -16.21 14.40
N THR A 258 18.04 -16.08 13.10
CA THR A 258 18.42 -17.08 12.10
C THR A 258 19.93 -17.27 12.06
N ASN A 259 20.69 -16.17 12.09
CA ASN A 259 22.16 -16.21 12.11
C ASN A 259 22.69 -16.79 13.42
N ILE A 260 22.18 -16.33 14.58
CA ILE A 260 22.54 -16.87 15.90
C ILE A 260 22.27 -18.37 15.97
N SER A 261 21.14 -18.81 15.43
CA SER A 261 20.80 -20.23 15.36
C SER A 261 21.86 -21.03 14.61
N HIS A 262 22.35 -20.49 13.49
CA HIS A 262 23.38 -21.11 12.69
C HIS A 262 24.70 -21.17 13.46
N GLU A 263 25.14 -20.03 13.99
CA GLU A 263 26.38 -19.91 14.77
C GLU A 263 26.40 -20.81 16.01
N PHE A 264 25.25 -21.17 16.59
CA PHE A 264 25.19 -22.15 17.68
C PHE A 264 25.12 -23.61 17.20
N ARG A 265 24.46 -23.92 16.08
CA ARG A 265 24.34 -25.30 15.57
C ARG A 265 25.66 -25.85 15.04
N THR A 266 26.47 -25.02 14.39
CA THR A 266 27.80 -25.41 13.89
C THR A 266 28.71 -25.97 14.97
N PRO A 267 29.03 -25.25 16.07
CA PRO A 267 29.87 -25.79 17.13
C PRO A 267 29.21 -26.99 17.83
N LEU A 268 27.87 -27.04 17.93
CA LEU A 268 27.18 -28.19 18.49
C LEU A 268 27.30 -29.44 17.61
N THR A 269 27.32 -29.29 16.28
CA THR A 269 27.56 -30.37 15.32
C THR A 269 28.97 -30.92 15.48
N LEU A 270 29.95 -30.02 15.59
CA LEU A 270 31.36 -30.36 15.78
C LEU A 270 31.67 -30.96 17.16
N ILE A 271 30.78 -30.79 18.15
CA ILE A 271 30.91 -31.46 19.46
C ILE A 271 30.14 -32.79 19.46
N LEU A 272 28.87 -32.78 19.04
CA LEU A 272 28.01 -33.97 19.13
C LEU A 272 28.44 -35.07 18.17
N GLY A 273 28.79 -34.73 16.93
CA GLY A 273 29.18 -35.70 15.91
C GLY A 273 30.36 -36.57 16.36
N PRO A 274 31.55 -35.98 16.64
CA PRO A 274 32.70 -36.74 17.11
C PRO A 274 32.45 -37.51 18.42
N VAL A 275 31.66 -36.94 19.34
CA VAL A 275 31.32 -37.62 20.60
C VAL A 275 30.45 -38.85 20.35
N ASP A 276 29.47 -38.77 19.45
CA ASP A 276 28.59 -39.88 19.08
C ASP A 276 29.40 -40.98 18.37
N ASP A 277 30.29 -40.61 17.44
CA ASP A 277 31.20 -41.53 16.76
C ASP A 277 32.13 -42.26 17.75
N LEU A 278 32.70 -41.55 18.73
CA LEU A 278 33.57 -42.14 19.74
C LEU A 278 32.82 -43.07 20.71
N LEU A 279 31.57 -42.76 21.03
CA LEU A 279 30.72 -43.61 21.88
C LEU A 279 30.30 -44.90 21.18
N GLN A 280 30.22 -44.91 19.84
CA GLN A 280 29.89 -46.12 19.06
C GLN A 280 31.09 -47.07 18.86
N ARG A 281 32.32 -46.60 19.05
CA ARG A 281 33.51 -47.45 18.93
C ARG A 281 33.57 -48.44 20.10
N LYS A 282 33.55 -49.74 19.80
CA LYS A 282 33.54 -50.88 20.76
C LYS A 282 34.77 -50.98 21.72
N LYS A 283 35.71 -50.03 21.72
CA LYS A 283 36.96 -50.08 22.51
C LYS A 283 37.29 -48.74 23.18
N THR A 284 36.40 -48.25 24.03
CA THR A 284 36.62 -47.01 24.80
C THR A 284 36.72 -47.33 26.29
N ASP A 285 37.69 -46.73 26.98
CA ASP A 285 37.83 -46.84 28.44
C ASP A 285 36.53 -46.36 29.14
N THR A 286 36.11 -47.03 30.21
CA THR A 286 34.86 -46.73 30.93
C THR A 286 34.85 -45.32 31.53
N PHE A 287 36.02 -44.77 31.88
CA PHE A 287 36.12 -43.37 32.32
C PHE A 287 35.91 -42.38 31.15
N VAL A 288 36.50 -42.68 29.99
CA VAL A 288 36.35 -41.87 28.77
C VAL A 288 34.91 -41.94 28.26
N GLU A 289 34.28 -43.12 28.27
CA GLU A 289 32.88 -43.29 27.88
C GLU A 289 31.94 -42.46 28.77
N LYS A 290 32.12 -42.52 30.11
CA LYS A 290 31.34 -41.67 31.04
C LYS A 290 31.52 -40.18 30.77
N SER A 291 32.74 -39.75 30.47
CA SER A 291 33.05 -38.35 30.16
C SER A 291 32.42 -37.91 28.83
N LEU A 292 32.50 -38.74 27.80
CA LEU A 292 31.85 -38.50 26.51
C LEU A 292 30.33 -38.44 26.64
N ARG A 293 29.71 -39.35 27.40
CA ARG A 293 28.25 -39.29 27.69
C ARG A 293 27.86 -38.01 28.42
N LEU A 294 28.72 -37.47 29.30
CA LEU A 294 28.47 -36.19 29.94
C LEU A 294 28.54 -35.02 28.94
N VAL A 295 29.55 -34.97 28.08
CA VAL A 295 29.68 -33.96 27.02
C VAL A 295 28.48 -34.03 26.05
N GLN A 296 28.09 -35.23 25.65
CA GLN A 296 26.90 -35.46 24.81
C GLN A 296 25.64 -34.92 25.48
N LYS A 297 25.44 -35.23 26.77
CA LYS A 297 24.27 -34.76 27.53
C LYS A 297 24.21 -33.25 27.62
N GLN A 298 25.33 -32.57 27.89
CA GLN A 298 25.35 -31.10 27.95
C GLN A 298 25.16 -30.46 26.58
N SER A 299 25.75 -31.03 25.53
CA SER A 299 25.61 -30.52 24.16
C SER A 299 24.18 -30.69 23.65
N LYS A 300 23.54 -31.85 23.87
CA LYS A 300 22.11 -32.06 23.59
C LYS A 300 21.22 -31.09 24.37
N ARG A 301 21.56 -30.78 25.63
CA ARG A 301 20.83 -29.79 26.44
C ARG A 301 20.96 -28.38 25.84
N MET A 302 22.15 -27.98 25.42
CA MET A 302 22.39 -26.69 24.77
C MET A 302 21.62 -26.60 23.45
N LEU A 303 21.64 -27.65 22.62
CA LEU A 303 20.86 -27.72 21.39
C LEU A 303 19.35 -27.52 21.65
N ARG A 304 18.79 -28.19 22.67
CA ARG A 304 17.39 -27.99 23.05
C ARG A 304 17.12 -26.54 23.46
N MET A 305 18.01 -25.90 24.20
CA MET A 305 17.85 -24.49 24.59
C MET A 305 17.89 -23.55 23.38
N VAL A 306 18.77 -23.81 22.41
CA VAL A 306 18.83 -23.05 21.15
C VAL A 306 17.54 -23.25 20.35
N ASN A 307 17.07 -24.49 20.18
CA ASN A 307 15.82 -24.76 19.48
C ASN A 307 14.61 -24.11 20.17
N GLN A 308 14.51 -24.20 21.50
CA GLN A 308 13.45 -23.53 22.27
C GLN A 308 13.44 -22.01 22.08
N LEU A 309 14.62 -21.37 22.01
CA LEU A 309 14.72 -19.93 21.77
C LEU A 309 14.16 -19.55 20.38
N LEU A 310 14.37 -20.41 19.38
CA LEU A 310 13.93 -20.17 18.01
C LEU A 310 12.45 -20.46 17.83
N ASP A 311 11.96 -21.57 18.38
CA ASP A 311 10.54 -21.91 18.34
C ASP A 311 9.72 -20.83 19.05
N TYR A 312 10.26 -20.24 20.12
CA TYR A 312 9.69 -19.07 20.79
C TYR A 312 9.57 -17.86 19.85
N GLN A 313 10.63 -17.50 19.12
CA GLN A 313 10.59 -16.37 18.18
C GLN A 313 9.58 -16.61 17.05
N LYS A 314 9.48 -17.85 16.55
CA LYS A 314 8.49 -18.20 15.53
C LYS A 314 7.06 -18.09 16.06
N ALA A 315 6.84 -18.47 17.31
CA ALA A 315 5.56 -18.31 17.97
C ALA A 315 5.19 -16.82 18.11
N GLU A 316 6.16 -15.97 18.52
CA GLU A 316 5.96 -14.53 18.68
C GLU A 316 5.65 -13.84 17.35
N ALA A 317 6.29 -14.28 16.26
CA ALA A 317 6.03 -13.82 14.90
C ALA A 317 4.71 -14.37 14.30
N GLY A 318 3.96 -15.18 15.03
CA GLY A 318 2.73 -15.84 14.55
C GLY A 318 2.97 -16.84 13.40
N SER A 319 4.23 -17.23 13.19
CA SER A 319 4.64 -18.11 12.08
C SER A 319 4.61 -19.58 12.46
N LEU A 320 4.54 -19.90 13.76
CA LEU A 320 4.44 -21.26 14.25
C LEU A 320 3.04 -21.84 13.96
N ARG A 321 2.99 -22.92 13.17
CA ARG A 321 1.74 -23.62 12.82
C ARG A 321 1.56 -24.88 13.65
N LEU A 322 0.30 -25.21 13.94
CA LEU A 322 -0.07 -26.49 14.53
C LEU A 322 -0.16 -27.58 13.47
N ALA A 323 0.47 -28.71 13.74
CA ALA A 323 0.29 -29.95 13.00
C ALA A 323 -0.58 -30.89 13.84
N VAL A 324 -1.89 -30.66 13.83
CA VAL A 324 -2.85 -31.41 14.63
C VAL A 324 -3.04 -32.81 14.04
N GLN A 325 -2.83 -33.85 14.85
CA GLN A 325 -3.08 -35.24 14.49
C GLN A 325 -4.03 -35.89 15.51
N PRO A 326 -4.93 -36.80 15.09
CA PRO A 326 -5.76 -37.56 16.02
C PRO A 326 -4.88 -38.57 16.77
N GLY A 327 -4.89 -38.48 18.10
CA GLY A 327 -4.10 -39.35 18.98
C GLY A 327 -4.88 -39.79 20.21
N GLU A 328 -4.33 -40.74 20.95
CA GLU A 328 -4.87 -41.13 22.26
C GLU A 328 -4.06 -40.40 23.33
N ILE A 329 -4.67 -39.38 23.96
CA ILE A 329 -3.94 -38.40 24.76
C ILE A 329 -3.46 -38.97 26.11
N ILE A 330 -4.16 -39.97 26.66
CA ILE A 330 -3.83 -40.54 27.97
C ILE A 330 -2.55 -41.38 27.88
N SER A 331 -2.44 -42.24 26.88
CA SER A 331 -1.24 -43.04 26.59
C SER A 331 -0.05 -42.15 26.26
N PHE A 332 -0.26 -41.12 25.44
CA PHE A 332 0.76 -40.13 25.13
C PHE A 332 1.31 -39.42 26.38
N CYS A 333 0.42 -38.88 27.22
CA CYS A 333 0.83 -38.25 28.48
C CYS A 333 1.49 -39.25 29.45
N ARG A 334 1.06 -40.52 29.43
CA ARG A 334 1.66 -41.60 30.23
C ARG A 334 3.07 -41.94 29.77
N GLU A 335 3.36 -41.89 28.48
CA GLU A 335 4.70 -42.10 27.95
C GLU A 335 5.67 -41.03 28.47
N ILE A 336 5.25 -39.75 28.40
CA ILE A 336 6.05 -38.62 28.95
C ILE A 336 6.20 -38.76 30.46
N PHE A 337 5.14 -39.17 31.17
CA PHE A 337 5.19 -39.45 32.60
C PHE A 337 6.25 -40.50 32.91
N ASN A 338 6.27 -41.63 32.18
CA ASN A 338 7.20 -42.73 32.39
C ASN A 338 8.67 -42.30 32.24
N GLY A 339 8.96 -41.31 31.41
CA GLY A 339 10.31 -40.75 31.23
C GLY A 339 10.93 -40.13 32.50
N PHE A 340 10.12 -39.84 33.54
CA PHE A 340 10.59 -39.28 34.81
C PHE A 340 10.54 -40.27 35.98
N VAL A 341 10.11 -41.51 35.77
CA VAL A 341 9.94 -42.51 36.85
C VAL A 341 11.29 -42.84 37.50
N ASP A 342 12.35 -43.07 36.71
CA ASP A 342 13.69 -43.36 37.25
C ASP A 342 14.24 -42.21 38.12
N GLU A 343 13.93 -40.97 37.73
CA GLU A 343 14.31 -39.77 38.49
C GLU A 343 13.51 -39.66 39.79
N ALA A 344 12.22 -39.99 39.76
CA ALA A 344 11.36 -40.06 40.93
C ALA A 344 11.87 -41.10 41.92
N ASP A 345 12.20 -42.31 41.46
CA ASP A 345 12.72 -43.39 42.30
C ASP A 345 14.06 -43.01 42.94
N ARG A 346 14.98 -42.41 42.16
CA ARG A 346 16.28 -41.94 42.67
C ARG A 346 16.12 -40.90 43.77
N ARG A 347 15.10 -40.04 43.66
CA ARG A 347 14.81 -38.95 44.60
C ARG A 347 13.75 -39.29 45.63
N LYS A 348 13.24 -40.54 45.60
CA LYS A 348 12.14 -41.05 46.41
C LYS A 348 10.87 -40.19 46.37
N ILE A 349 10.60 -39.54 45.24
CA ILE A 349 9.39 -38.72 45.07
C ILE A 349 8.21 -39.66 44.76
N ASN A 350 7.10 -39.53 45.49
CA ASN A 350 5.87 -40.25 45.22
C ASN A 350 5.21 -39.67 43.95
N TYR A 351 5.45 -40.33 42.82
CA TYR A 351 5.03 -39.87 41.50
C TYR A 351 3.86 -40.70 40.98
N THR A 352 2.71 -40.07 40.79
CA THR A 352 1.44 -40.77 40.50
C THR A 352 0.74 -40.23 39.26
N PHE A 353 0.15 -41.12 38.47
CA PHE A 353 -0.63 -40.80 37.27
C PHE A 353 -2.09 -41.22 37.45
N THR A 354 -3.03 -40.30 37.25
CA THR A 354 -4.47 -40.57 37.35
C THR A 354 -5.21 -40.07 36.10
N ALA A 355 -6.24 -40.79 35.65
CA ALA A 355 -7.09 -40.36 34.54
C ALA A 355 -8.55 -40.72 34.85
N ASN A 356 -9.50 -39.86 34.47
CA ASN A 356 -10.92 -40.14 34.68
C ASN A 356 -11.50 -41.16 33.70
N GLU A 357 -10.91 -41.27 32.50
CA GLU A 357 -11.29 -42.21 31.46
C GLU A 357 -10.16 -43.21 31.18
N LYS A 358 -10.50 -44.37 30.60
CA LYS A 358 -9.48 -45.37 30.21
C LYS A 358 -8.83 -45.03 28.87
N TYR A 359 -9.61 -44.47 27.94
CA TYR A 359 -9.19 -44.05 26.62
C TYR A 359 -9.85 -42.72 26.27
N PHE A 360 -9.07 -41.78 25.78
CA PHE A 360 -9.53 -40.47 25.32
C PHE A 360 -8.84 -40.13 24.00
N SER A 361 -9.57 -40.33 22.91
CA SER A 361 -9.14 -39.87 21.59
C SER A 361 -9.33 -38.35 21.49
N TYR A 362 -8.25 -37.64 21.16
CA TYR A 362 -8.21 -36.19 21.08
C TYR A 362 -7.25 -35.78 19.96
N SER A 363 -7.53 -34.67 19.28
CA SER A 363 -6.69 -34.19 18.17
C SER A 363 -5.76 -33.09 18.68
N PHE A 364 -4.45 -33.32 18.62
CA PHE A 364 -3.43 -32.40 19.14
C PHE A 364 -2.12 -32.49 18.33
N ASP A 365 -1.23 -31.51 18.50
CA ASP A 365 0.13 -31.57 17.94
C ASP A 365 1.04 -32.29 18.95
N HIS A 366 1.45 -33.51 18.62
CA HIS A 366 2.25 -34.37 19.50
C HIS A 366 3.53 -33.67 19.99
N ASN A 367 4.30 -33.09 19.08
CA ASN A 367 5.58 -32.46 19.41
C ASN A 367 5.40 -31.27 20.36
N LYS A 368 4.41 -30.42 20.09
CA LYS A 368 4.15 -29.23 20.93
C LYS A 368 3.58 -29.60 22.29
N LEU A 369 2.69 -30.59 22.35
CA LEU A 369 2.16 -31.06 23.62
C LEU A 369 3.23 -31.77 24.46
N GLU A 370 4.16 -32.49 23.83
CA GLU A 370 5.32 -33.06 24.51
C GLU A 370 6.15 -31.98 25.19
N ILE A 371 6.48 -30.90 24.46
CA ILE A 371 7.24 -29.76 24.99
C ILE A 371 6.50 -29.12 26.17
N ILE A 372 5.18 -28.95 26.07
CA ILE A 372 4.35 -28.40 27.16
C ILE A 372 4.50 -29.26 28.42
N LEU A 373 4.23 -30.57 28.31
CA LEU A 373 4.21 -31.49 29.44
C LEU A 373 5.61 -31.67 30.04
N PHE A 374 6.62 -31.86 29.20
CA PHE A 374 8.00 -32.02 29.64
C PHE A 374 8.47 -30.79 30.43
N ASN A 375 8.19 -29.57 29.98
CA ASN A 375 8.61 -28.35 30.69
C ASN A 375 7.91 -28.21 32.05
N VAL A 376 6.62 -28.51 32.14
CA VAL A 376 5.87 -28.40 33.39
C VAL A 376 6.29 -29.49 34.38
N ILE A 377 6.41 -30.75 33.94
CA ILE A 377 6.86 -31.88 34.78
C ILE A 377 8.31 -31.65 35.24
N ALA A 378 9.21 -31.24 34.34
CA ALA A 378 10.60 -30.95 34.72
C ALA A 378 10.69 -29.82 35.76
N ASN A 379 9.83 -28.80 35.67
CA ASN A 379 9.75 -27.76 36.70
C ASN A 379 9.23 -28.32 38.04
N ALA A 380 8.22 -29.18 38.03
CA ALA A 380 7.75 -29.86 39.24
C ALA A 380 8.91 -30.60 39.93
N PHE A 381 9.63 -31.48 39.20
CA PHE A 381 10.80 -32.15 39.75
C PHE A 381 11.86 -31.17 40.26
N LYS A 382 12.12 -30.08 39.56
CA LYS A 382 13.15 -29.10 39.93
C LYS A 382 12.86 -28.38 41.25
N PHE A 383 11.59 -28.11 41.54
CA PHE A 383 11.17 -27.29 42.69
C PHE A 383 10.54 -28.08 43.84
N THR A 384 10.26 -29.37 43.65
CA THR A 384 9.85 -30.29 44.70
C THR A 384 11.08 -30.91 45.37
N PRO A 385 11.22 -30.83 46.70
CA PRO A 385 12.23 -31.57 47.46
C PRO A 385 12.17 -33.09 47.27
N ASN A 386 13.19 -33.80 47.75
CA ASN A 386 13.18 -35.27 47.77
C ASN A 386 12.14 -35.77 48.79
N GLU A 387 11.62 -36.99 48.60
CA GLU A 387 10.62 -37.63 49.50
C GLU A 387 9.21 -37.00 49.50
N GLU A 388 8.94 -36.09 48.57
CA GLU A 388 7.65 -35.41 48.40
C GLU A 388 6.81 -36.02 47.27
N SER A 389 5.70 -35.40 46.87
CA SER A 389 4.80 -35.97 45.85
C SER A 389 4.55 -35.06 44.65
N ILE A 390 4.42 -35.71 43.49
CA ILE A 390 4.02 -35.10 42.21
C ILE A 390 2.90 -35.96 41.63
N ASN A 391 1.78 -35.32 41.27
CA ASN A 391 0.63 -35.98 40.67
C ASN A 391 0.36 -35.38 39.29
N VAL A 392 0.23 -36.24 38.28
CA VAL A 392 -0.21 -35.88 36.93
C VAL A 392 -1.58 -36.48 36.72
N SER A 393 -2.57 -35.63 36.42
CA SER A 393 -3.95 -36.06 36.22
C SER A 393 -4.53 -35.53 34.91
N ILE A 394 -5.36 -36.34 34.26
CA ILE A 394 -6.03 -35.98 33.00
C ILE A 394 -7.53 -36.13 33.19
N LEU A 395 -8.26 -35.07 32.85
CA LEU A 395 -9.70 -34.99 32.98
C LEU A 395 -10.33 -34.65 31.63
N LYS A 396 -11.20 -35.53 31.14
CA LYS A 396 -12.16 -35.21 30.08
C LYS A 396 -13.37 -34.51 30.69
N ASN A 397 -13.61 -33.25 30.32
CA ASN A 397 -14.78 -32.50 30.76
C ASN A 397 -16.01 -32.84 29.91
N SER A 398 -17.21 -32.59 30.47
CA SER A 398 -18.50 -32.81 29.79
C SER A 398 -18.62 -32.08 28.45
N ASP A 399 -17.94 -30.94 28.30
CA ASP A 399 -17.96 -30.10 27.11
C ASP A 399 -17.00 -30.60 26.01
N GLY A 400 -16.28 -31.69 26.24
CA GLY A 400 -15.31 -32.26 25.30
C GLY A 400 -13.90 -31.65 25.36
N SER A 401 -13.66 -30.69 26.25
CA SER A 401 -12.32 -30.14 26.52
C SER A 401 -11.44 -31.14 27.30
N CYS A 402 -10.13 -31.09 27.07
CA CYS A 402 -9.15 -31.88 27.81
C CYS A 402 -8.44 -30.98 28.84
N GLU A 403 -8.46 -31.37 30.11
CA GLU A 403 -7.72 -30.70 31.18
C GLU A 403 -6.60 -31.63 31.69
N ILE A 404 -5.36 -31.12 31.67
CA ILE A 404 -4.18 -31.82 32.20
C ILE A 404 -3.66 -31.03 33.39
N ILE A 405 -3.60 -31.67 34.55
CA ILE A 405 -3.23 -31.03 35.82
C ILE A 405 -1.96 -31.69 36.37
N ILE A 406 -0.92 -30.89 36.56
CA ILE A 406 0.33 -31.29 37.21
C ILE A 406 0.39 -30.59 38.57
N LYS A 407 0.29 -31.37 39.65
CA LYS A 407 0.33 -30.87 41.01
C LYS A 407 1.59 -31.35 41.73
N ASP A 408 2.31 -30.42 42.33
CA ASP A 408 3.52 -30.68 43.10
C ASP A 408 3.35 -30.20 44.56
N THR A 409 4.06 -30.81 45.51
CA THR A 409 4.03 -30.39 46.92
C THR A 409 5.17 -29.45 47.33
N GLY A 410 5.92 -28.91 46.36
CA GLY A 410 7.14 -28.15 46.61
C GLY A 410 6.91 -26.80 47.30
N ARG A 411 7.89 -25.90 47.18
CA ARG A 411 7.93 -24.62 47.92
C ARG A 411 6.77 -23.64 47.64
N GLY A 412 5.94 -23.91 46.64
CA GLY A 412 4.87 -23.03 46.18
C GLY A 412 5.36 -21.77 45.47
N ILE A 413 4.40 -21.00 44.93
CA ILE A 413 4.61 -19.77 44.17
C ILE A 413 3.85 -18.65 44.87
N PRO A 414 4.53 -17.57 45.32
CA PRO A 414 3.88 -16.43 45.94
C PRO A 414 2.78 -15.83 45.03
N ALA A 415 1.66 -15.41 45.62
CA ALA A 415 0.51 -14.92 44.88
C ALA A 415 0.82 -13.71 43.97
N ASN A 416 1.78 -12.87 44.36
CA ASN A 416 2.26 -11.73 43.56
C ASN A 416 3.16 -12.12 42.37
N GLU A 417 3.58 -13.39 42.28
CA GLU A 417 4.40 -13.92 41.19
C GLU A 417 3.61 -14.82 40.23
N LEU A 418 2.40 -15.28 40.58
CA LEU A 418 1.60 -16.23 39.77
C LEU A 418 1.31 -15.76 38.34
N ASP A 419 1.11 -14.46 38.13
CA ASP A 419 0.93 -13.91 36.77
C ASP A 419 2.27 -13.74 36.04
N ARG A 420 3.35 -13.50 36.81
CA ARG A 420 4.68 -13.15 36.29
C ARG A 420 5.56 -14.35 35.98
N ILE A 421 5.26 -15.54 36.50
CA ILE A 421 6.00 -16.77 36.15
C ILE A 421 5.89 -17.15 34.66
N PHE A 422 4.89 -16.60 33.96
CA PHE A 422 4.75 -16.72 32.52
C PHE A 422 5.41 -15.55 31.75
N ASP A 423 5.98 -14.56 32.45
CA ASP A 423 6.73 -13.46 31.84
C ASP A 423 8.13 -13.92 31.42
N ARG A 424 8.64 -13.30 30.36
CA ARG A 424 9.95 -13.60 29.76
C ARG A 424 11.09 -13.38 30.74
N PHE A 425 12.01 -14.33 30.82
CA PHE A 425 13.22 -14.27 31.65
C PHE A 425 12.95 -14.05 33.14
N TYR A 426 11.68 -14.16 33.57
CA TYR A 426 11.33 -13.95 34.95
C TYR A 426 11.84 -15.12 35.79
N ARG A 427 12.62 -14.78 36.83
CA ARG A 427 13.07 -15.71 37.86
C ARG A 427 12.65 -15.11 39.20
N GLY A 428 12.01 -15.91 40.04
CA GLY A 428 11.58 -15.47 41.38
C GLY A 428 12.77 -14.96 42.20
N LYS A 429 12.55 -13.91 42.98
CA LYS A 429 13.62 -13.15 43.69
C LYS A 429 14.14 -13.82 44.98
N GLY A 430 13.88 -15.12 45.17
CA GLY A 430 14.24 -15.86 46.38
C GLY A 430 15.73 -16.22 46.49
N SER A 431 16.17 -16.61 47.70
CA SER A 431 17.54 -16.96 48.08
C SER A 431 18.22 -18.10 47.29
N ASP A 432 17.49 -18.79 46.41
CA ASP A 432 17.96 -19.89 45.55
C ASP A 432 18.24 -19.50 44.09
N ALA A 433 18.18 -18.20 43.75
CA ALA A 433 18.46 -17.72 42.38
C ALA A 433 19.89 -18.08 41.90
N ALA A 434 20.82 -18.33 42.82
CA ALA A 434 22.20 -18.76 42.54
C ALA A 434 22.37 -20.28 42.34
N THR A 435 21.53 -21.12 42.95
CA THR A 435 21.66 -22.59 42.97
C THR A 435 20.80 -23.29 41.91
N ILE A 436 19.69 -22.69 41.47
CA ILE A 436 18.72 -23.33 40.57
C ILE A 436 18.90 -22.82 39.13
N SER A 437 19.65 -23.57 38.31
CA SER A 437 19.93 -23.29 36.89
C SER A 437 18.66 -23.37 36.02
N GLY A 438 18.26 -22.28 35.34
CA GLY A 438 17.16 -22.26 34.37
C GLY A 438 17.11 -20.93 33.60
N THR A 439 16.73 -20.98 32.33
CA THR A 439 16.75 -19.85 31.39
C THR A 439 15.58 -18.86 31.57
N GLY A 440 14.53 -19.24 32.31
CA GLY A 440 13.33 -18.41 32.46
C GLY A 440 12.46 -18.32 31.19
N ILE A 441 12.68 -19.22 30.23
CA ILE A 441 11.94 -19.27 28.94
C ILE A 441 10.86 -20.36 28.94
N GLY A 442 11.03 -21.42 29.76
CA GLY A 442 10.19 -22.63 29.69
C GLY A 442 8.70 -22.36 29.87
N LEU A 443 8.29 -21.67 30.94
CA LEU A 443 6.86 -21.44 31.23
C LEU A 443 6.21 -20.41 30.30
N SER A 444 6.94 -19.38 29.87
CA SER A 444 6.45 -18.42 28.87
C SER A 444 6.18 -19.12 27.53
N PHE A 445 7.05 -20.06 27.14
CA PHE A 445 6.87 -20.83 25.91
C PHE A 445 5.73 -21.84 26.03
N VAL A 446 5.56 -22.49 27.19
CA VAL A 446 4.41 -23.35 27.47
C VAL A 446 3.09 -22.59 27.29
N LYS A 447 2.99 -21.37 27.82
CA LYS A 447 1.80 -20.52 27.67
C LYS A 447 1.47 -20.24 26.21
N GLU A 448 2.48 -19.91 25.42
CA GLU A 448 2.32 -19.60 23.99
C GLU A 448 1.92 -20.84 23.17
N LEU A 449 2.56 -22.00 23.41
CA LEU A 449 2.17 -23.26 22.77
C LEU A 449 0.76 -23.71 23.16
N THR A 450 0.34 -23.45 24.39
CA THR A 450 -1.00 -23.78 24.89
C THR A 450 -2.05 -22.87 24.23
N GLN A 451 -1.75 -21.57 24.11
CA GLN A 451 -2.59 -20.61 23.38
C GLN A 451 -2.68 -20.95 21.90
N LEU A 452 -1.60 -21.44 21.29
CA LEU A 452 -1.61 -21.88 19.89
C LEU A 452 -2.65 -22.99 19.69
N HIS A 453 -2.77 -23.95 20.61
CA HIS A 453 -3.81 -24.99 20.63
C HIS A 453 -5.24 -24.47 20.91
N GLY A 454 -5.42 -23.15 21.02
CA GLY A 454 -6.68 -22.53 21.46
C GLY A 454 -6.98 -22.77 22.94
N GLY A 455 -5.99 -23.25 23.71
CA GLY A 455 -6.11 -23.57 25.13
C GLY A 455 -5.62 -22.45 26.04
N THR A 456 -5.66 -22.71 27.35
CA THR A 456 -5.12 -21.80 28.39
C THR A 456 -4.37 -22.61 29.45
N ILE A 457 -3.25 -22.06 29.94
CA ILE A 457 -2.55 -22.58 31.13
C ILE A 457 -2.78 -21.67 32.33
N ILE A 458 -3.07 -22.26 33.48
CA ILE A 458 -3.34 -21.58 34.75
C ILE A 458 -2.41 -22.17 35.82
N ALA A 459 -1.80 -21.32 36.65
CA ALA A 459 -1.04 -21.75 37.81
C ALA A 459 -1.78 -21.37 39.10
N GLU A 460 -1.93 -22.32 40.00
CA GLU A 460 -2.53 -22.14 41.33
C GLU A 460 -1.52 -22.54 42.40
N SER A 461 -1.35 -21.72 43.43
CA SER A 461 -0.50 -22.05 44.58
C SER A 461 -0.95 -21.29 45.81
N ASP A 462 -0.88 -21.95 46.97
CA ASP A 462 -1.13 -21.33 48.28
C ASP A 462 0.10 -20.55 48.81
N GLY A 463 1.13 -20.36 47.98
CA GLY A 463 2.35 -19.61 48.27
C GLY A 463 3.36 -20.31 49.18
N ILE A 464 2.95 -21.34 49.91
CA ILE A 464 3.80 -22.06 50.90
C ILE A 464 3.75 -23.59 50.72
N LYS A 465 2.66 -24.15 50.17
CA LYS A 465 2.44 -25.60 50.03
C LYS A 465 2.09 -25.98 48.59
N GLY A 466 3.11 -26.22 47.77
CA GLY A 466 2.97 -26.78 46.44
C GLY A 466 2.38 -25.84 45.39
N SER A 467 2.37 -26.31 44.15
CA SER A 467 1.78 -25.60 43.01
C SER A 467 0.97 -26.58 42.17
N ALA A 468 -0.03 -26.08 41.45
CA ALA A 468 -0.80 -26.82 40.48
C ALA A 468 -0.83 -26.06 39.16
N PHE A 469 -0.35 -26.70 38.10
CA PHE A 469 -0.41 -26.19 36.73
C PHE A 469 -1.53 -26.92 35.99
N LYS A 470 -2.53 -26.17 35.52
CA LYS A 470 -3.68 -26.68 34.78
C LYS A 470 -3.56 -26.24 33.32
N ILE A 471 -3.47 -27.19 32.41
CA ILE A 471 -3.46 -26.97 30.96
C ILE A 471 -4.83 -27.36 30.43
N VAL A 472 -5.59 -26.39 29.94
CA VAL A 472 -6.95 -26.58 29.43
C VAL A 472 -6.92 -26.46 27.90
N LEU A 473 -7.24 -27.54 27.19
CA LEU A 473 -7.34 -27.60 25.73
C LEU A 473 -8.81 -27.64 25.29
N PRO A 474 -9.23 -26.87 24.28
CA PRO A 474 -10.64 -26.73 23.88
C PRO A 474 -11.21 -28.01 23.26
N PRO A 475 -12.53 -28.15 23.05
CA PRO A 475 -13.08 -29.33 22.37
C PRO A 475 -12.54 -29.46 20.93
N ALA A 476 -12.29 -30.70 20.48
CA ALA A 476 -11.65 -30.99 19.18
C ALA A 476 -12.39 -30.46 17.94
N GLU A 477 -13.64 -30.01 18.07
CA GLU A 477 -14.43 -29.39 16.99
C GLU A 477 -14.17 -27.87 16.84
N ASN A 478 -13.55 -27.22 17.84
CA ASN A 478 -13.25 -25.78 17.86
C ASN A 478 -11.79 -25.43 17.55
N THR A 479 -10.93 -26.41 17.24
CA THR A 479 -9.60 -26.17 16.65
C THR A 479 -9.77 -25.80 15.18
N GLY A 480 -10.31 -24.60 14.94
CA GLY A 480 -10.55 -24.04 13.62
C GLY A 480 -9.24 -23.82 12.85
N THR A 481 -8.78 -24.86 12.16
CA THR A 481 -7.74 -24.76 11.12
C THR A 481 -7.98 -25.85 10.09
N ASN A 482 -8.00 -25.46 8.81
CA ASN A 482 -8.23 -26.30 7.65
C ASN A 482 -7.54 -27.66 7.78
N ILE A 483 -8.35 -28.71 7.72
CA ILE A 483 -7.92 -30.11 7.63
C ILE A 483 -7.36 -30.33 6.22
N ASN A 484 -6.19 -29.76 5.92
CA ASN A 484 -5.39 -30.25 4.82
C ASN A 484 -4.74 -31.53 5.34
N ASN A 485 -5.31 -32.67 4.96
CA ASN A 485 -4.70 -33.99 5.07
C ASN A 485 -3.37 -34.00 4.31
N VAL A 486 -2.32 -33.47 4.93
CA VAL A 486 -0.95 -33.79 4.57
C VAL A 486 -0.59 -34.95 5.50
N PHE A 487 -0.69 -36.16 4.97
CA PHE A 487 0.01 -37.31 5.54
C PHE A 487 1.47 -36.88 5.71
N ASP A 488 1.89 -36.74 6.95
CA ASP A 488 3.24 -36.35 7.34
C ASP A 488 4.10 -37.61 7.38
N PRO A 489 5.04 -37.82 6.43
CA PRO A 489 5.95 -38.96 6.47
C PRO A 489 7.06 -38.77 7.52
N ALA A 490 7.19 -37.58 8.14
CA ALA A 490 8.29 -37.26 9.04
C ALA A 490 8.10 -37.78 10.48
N ASN A 491 6.87 -38.09 10.91
CA ASN A 491 6.59 -38.54 12.28
C ASN A 491 6.89 -40.02 12.55
N ASN A 492 7.48 -40.73 11.60
CA ASN A 492 8.03 -42.07 11.83
C ASN A 492 9.57 -42.11 11.88
N VAL A 493 10.26 -40.97 11.88
CA VAL A 493 11.73 -40.95 11.79
C VAL A 493 12.39 -41.45 13.09
N ASP A 494 11.87 -41.12 14.28
CA ASP A 494 12.53 -41.54 15.53
C ASP A 494 12.34 -43.03 15.90
N GLN A 495 11.33 -43.73 15.34
CA GLN A 495 11.15 -45.18 15.55
C GLN A 495 11.63 -46.04 14.36
N ASN A 496 11.69 -45.49 13.14
CA ASN A 496 12.22 -46.21 11.98
C ASN A 496 13.74 -46.13 11.85
N ASP A 497 14.40 -45.09 12.38
CA ASP A 497 15.85 -44.96 12.27
C ASP A 497 16.59 -46.12 12.94
N GLU A 498 16.13 -46.60 14.10
CA GLU A 498 16.71 -47.80 14.72
C GLU A 498 16.51 -49.08 13.88
N GLN A 499 15.39 -49.21 13.15
CA GLN A 499 15.11 -50.38 12.31
C GLN A 499 15.85 -50.31 10.96
N ILE A 500 16.02 -49.11 10.39
CA ILE A 500 16.82 -48.88 9.17
C ILE A 500 18.31 -49.09 9.49
N ILE A 501 18.80 -48.56 10.61
CA ILE A 501 20.18 -48.76 11.06
C ILE A 501 20.44 -50.25 11.36
N LYS A 502 19.51 -50.96 12.03
CA LYS A 502 19.65 -52.42 12.29
C LYS A 502 19.60 -53.27 11.01
N SER A 503 18.77 -52.93 10.03
CA SER A 503 18.66 -53.69 8.77
C SER A 503 19.86 -53.48 7.84
N VAL A 504 20.43 -52.27 7.78
CA VAL A 504 21.64 -51.99 6.98
C VAL A 504 22.91 -52.51 7.67
N THR A 505 23.01 -52.44 9.01
CA THR A 505 24.16 -53.01 9.76
C THR A 505 24.26 -54.53 9.54
N MET A 506 23.13 -55.25 9.45
CA MET A 506 23.13 -56.68 9.12
C MET A 506 23.49 -56.99 7.66
N GLN A 507 23.31 -56.04 6.72
CA GLN A 507 23.72 -56.20 5.33
C GLN A 507 25.22 -55.87 5.14
N MET A 508 25.74 -54.87 5.84
CA MET A 508 27.16 -54.48 5.78
C MET A 508 28.12 -55.50 6.38
N GLU A 509 27.68 -56.34 7.34
CA GLU A 509 28.51 -57.43 7.89
C GLU A 509 28.60 -58.67 6.98
N ASN A 510 27.75 -58.80 5.96
CA ASN A 510 27.64 -60.02 5.13
C ASN A 510 28.15 -59.91 3.69
N GLU A 511 28.52 -58.72 3.22
CA GLU A 511 29.15 -58.55 1.90
C GLU A 511 30.65 -58.29 2.06
N GLN A 512 31.47 -59.32 1.81
CA GLN A 512 32.88 -59.08 1.48
C GLN A 512 32.92 -58.18 0.25
N LEU A 513 33.28 -56.92 0.45
CA LEU A 513 33.52 -55.93 -0.60
C LEU A 513 34.40 -56.55 -1.70
N PRO A 514 33.92 -56.64 -2.95
CA PRO A 514 34.73 -57.08 -4.07
C PRO A 514 35.94 -56.15 -4.23
N GLN A 515 37.13 -56.72 -4.43
CA GLN A 515 38.31 -55.94 -4.76
C GLN A 515 38.14 -55.24 -6.11
N GLU A 516 38.29 -53.92 -6.07
CA GLU A 516 38.36 -52.91 -7.13
C GLU A 516 37.16 -52.75 -8.08
N PRO A 517 36.27 -51.78 -7.75
CA PRO A 517 35.76 -50.80 -8.70
C PRO A 517 36.27 -49.38 -8.35
N GLU A 518 36.32 -48.47 -9.32
CA GLU A 518 36.63 -47.04 -9.09
C GLU A 518 35.79 -46.50 -7.91
N GLN A 519 36.43 -46.05 -6.82
CA GLN A 519 35.75 -45.48 -5.66
C GLN A 519 34.82 -44.34 -6.10
N SER A 520 33.53 -44.39 -5.71
CA SER A 520 32.56 -43.34 -6.00
C SER A 520 33.04 -41.99 -5.48
N ILE A 521 32.80 -40.94 -6.27
CA ILE A 521 33.28 -39.59 -5.99
C ILE A 521 32.16 -38.81 -5.29
N ILE A 522 32.46 -38.26 -4.11
CA ILE A 522 31.53 -37.38 -3.38
C ILE A 522 32.10 -35.97 -3.35
N LEU A 523 31.27 -34.99 -3.74
CA LEU A 523 31.59 -33.58 -3.60
C LEU A 523 30.94 -33.02 -2.32
N VAL A 524 31.76 -32.50 -1.40
CA VAL A 524 31.32 -31.82 -0.18
C VAL A 524 31.44 -30.31 -0.38
N VAL A 525 30.34 -29.59 -0.26
CA VAL A 525 30.27 -28.13 -0.42
C VAL A 525 29.85 -27.52 0.91
N GLU A 526 30.79 -26.88 1.59
CA GLU A 526 30.60 -26.33 2.93
C GLU A 526 31.62 -25.20 3.12
N ASP A 527 31.17 -24.06 3.65
CA ASP A 527 31.99 -22.86 3.86
C ASP A 527 32.76 -22.92 5.19
N ASP A 528 32.22 -23.58 6.21
CA ASP A 528 32.93 -23.88 7.45
C ASP A 528 33.98 -25.00 7.24
N THR A 529 35.26 -24.65 7.41
CA THR A 529 36.37 -25.57 7.18
C THR A 529 36.37 -26.77 8.13
N ASP A 530 35.88 -26.59 9.37
CA ASP A 530 35.88 -27.65 10.37
C ASP A 530 34.74 -28.65 10.08
N ILE A 531 33.55 -28.18 9.69
CA ILE A 531 32.46 -29.05 9.23
C ILE A 531 32.87 -29.76 7.94
N GLN A 532 33.45 -29.05 6.98
CA GLN A 532 33.91 -29.62 5.72
C GLN A 532 34.91 -30.75 5.97
N GLN A 533 35.87 -30.53 6.87
CA GLN A 533 36.86 -31.54 7.25
C GLN A 533 36.19 -32.72 7.98
N TYR A 534 35.30 -32.46 8.93
CA TYR A 534 34.59 -33.51 9.67
C TYR A 534 33.76 -34.41 8.74
N VAL A 535 32.98 -33.83 7.82
CA VAL A 535 32.23 -34.59 6.81
C VAL A 535 33.19 -35.36 5.91
N SER A 536 34.30 -34.75 5.49
CA SER A 536 35.31 -35.42 4.68
C SER A 536 35.93 -36.61 5.40
N ASP A 537 36.21 -36.51 6.70
CA ASP A 537 36.78 -37.58 7.52
C ASP A 537 35.79 -38.76 7.70
N ILE A 538 34.49 -38.48 7.82
CA ILE A 538 33.45 -39.51 7.87
C ILE A 538 33.37 -40.28 6.54
N LEU A 539 33.52 -39.60 5.40
CA LEU A 539 33.28 -40.17 4.07
C LEU A 539 34.52 -40.79 3.42
N SER A 540 35.72 -40.28 3.72
CA SER A 540 36.99 -40.73 3.14
C SER A 540 37.30 -42.23 3.28
N PRO A 541 36.87 -42.95 4.34
CA PRO A 541 37.09 -44.39 4.45
C PRO A 541 36.41 -45.21 3.35
N SER A 542 35.28 -44.73 2.81
CA SER A 542 34.46 -45.46 1.84
C SER A 542 34.44 -44.82 0.45
N PHE A 543 34.79 -43.54 0.32
CA PHE A 543 34.60 -42.76 -0.90
C PHE A 543 35.78 -41.84 -1.21
N LYS A 544 35.90 -41.45 -2.47
CA LYS A 544 36.83 -40.39 -2.87
C LYS A 544 36.14 -39.04 -2.67
N VAL A 545 36.61 -38.28 -1.69
CA VAL A 545 36.03 -36.98 -1.34
C VAL A 545 36.73 -35.84 -2.06
N ILE A 546 35.96 -34.93 -2.64
CA ILE A 546 36.41 -33.64 -3.19
C ILE A 546 35.65 -32.56 -2.44
N THR A 547 36.32 -31.47 -2.07
CA THR A 547 35.71 -30.39 -1.29
C THR A 547 35.57 -29.10 -2.10
N ALA A 548 34.64 -28.24 -1.72
CA ALA A 548 34.45 -26.87 -2.24
C ALA A 548 33.99 -25.95 -1.11
N SER A 549 34.49 -24.72 -1.09
CA SER A 549 34.28 -23.79 0.02
C SER A 549 33.06 -22.87 -0.13
N ASN A 550 32.37 -22.91 -1.26
CA ASN A 550 31.11 -22.18 -1.47
C ASN A 550 30.30 -22.79 -2.62
N GLY A 551 29.05 -22.35 -2.78
CA GLY A 551 28.15 -22.89 -3.81
C GLY A 551 28.65 -22.66 -5.24
N LYS A 552 29.31 -21.53 -5.52
CA LYS A 552 29.83 -21.23 -6.86
C LYS A 552 30.96 -22.19 -7.26
N GLU A 553 31.94 -22.38 -6.39
CA GLU A 553 33.01 -23.35 -6.58
C GLU A 553 32.46 -24.78 -6.65
N GLY A 554 31.42 -25.08 -5.85
CA GLY A 554 30.70 -26.35 -5.90
C GLY A 554 30.07 -26.63 -7.26
N ILE A 555 29.42 -25.64 -7.89
CA ILE A 555 28.84 -25.75 -9.24
C ILE A 555 29.95 -25.96 -10.28
N GLU A 556 31.02 -25.16 -10.24
CA GLU A 556 32.15 -25.27 -11.17
C GLU A 556 32.78 -26.67 -11.11
N LYS A 557 33.07 -27.15 -9.90
CA LYS A 557 33.57 -28.51 -9.69
C LYS A 557 32.56 -29.55 -10.14
N ALA A 558 31.29 -29.46 -9.78
CA ALA A 558 30.29 -30.44 -10.19
C ALA A 558 30.19 -30.61 -11.72
N LEU A 559 30.32 -29.51 -12.48
CA LEU A 559 30.38 -29.53 -13.95
C LEU A 559 31.69 -30.12 -14.49
N GLU A 560 32.80 -29.90 -13.79
CA GLU A 560 34.10 -30.42 -14.18
C GLU A 560 34.27 -31.90 -13.86
N ILE A 561 33.94 -32.37 -12.66
CA ILE A 561 34.22 -33.74 -12.19
C ILE A 561 33.04 -34.71 -12.35
N ILE A 562 31.79 -34.23 -12.35
CA ILE A 562 30.55 -35.03 -12.36
C ILE A 562 30.58 -36.08 -11.22
N PRO A 563 30.45 -35.65 -9.95
CA PRO A 563 30.46 -36.56 -8.80
C PRO A 563 29.25 -37.51 -8.79
N ASP A 564 29.36 -38.62 -8.07
CA ASP A 564 28.26 -39.57 -7.87
C ASP A 564 27.23 -39.08 -6.85
N VAL A 565 27.64 -38.25 -5.87
CA VAL A 565 26.77 -37.58 -4.88
C VAL A 565 27.34 -36.22 -4.52
N ILE A 566 26.48 -35.23 -4.26
CA ILE A 566 26.86 -33.94 -3.68
C ILE A 566 26.25 -33.83 -2.28
N VAL A 567 27.06 -33.46 -1.30
CA VAL A 567 26.62 -33.06 0.04
C VAL A 567 26.90 -31.57 0.20
N SER A 568 25.87 -30.75 0.37
CA SER A 568 26.01 -29.29 0.41
C SER A 568 25.32 -28.70 1.63
N ASP A 569 25.91 -27.69 2.26
CA ASP A 569 25.16 -26.83 3.17
C ASP A 569 24.16 -25.96 2.40
N ILE A 570 23.12 -25.49 3.09
CA ILE A 570 22.16 -24.52 2.55
C ILE A 570 22.71 -23.10 2.67
N MET A 571 23.24 -22.72 3.83
CA MET A 571 23.59 -21.32 4.13
C MET A 571 25.06 -21.07 3.84
N MET A 572 25.39 -20.73 2.58
CA MET A 572 26.77 -20.44 2.16
C MET A 572 26.88 -19.09 1.44
N PRO A 573 28.06 -18.44 1.47
CA PRO A 573 28.30 -17.20 0.73
C PRO A 573 28.29 -17.40 -0.80
N GLU A 574 28.09 -16.30 -1.52
CA GLU A 574 27.96 -16.19 -2.98
C GLU A 574 26.72 -16.88 -3.58
N VAL A 575 26.65 -18.20 -3.47
CA VAL A 575 25.56 -19.04 -3.98
C VAL A 575 25.15 -19.98 -2.86
N ASP A 576 23.88 -19.92 -2.48
CA ASP A 576 23.32 -20.78 -1.45
C ASP A 576 23.10 -22.21 -1.95
N GLY A 577 22.93 -23.17 -1.04
CA GLY A 577 22.76 -24.59 -1.40
C GLY A 577 21.47 -24.89 -2.18
N ILE A 578 20.44 -24.05 -2.04
CA ILE A 578 19.18 -24.20 -2.78
C ILE A 578 19.38 -23.78 -4.23
N GLU A 579 20.03 -22.64 -4.47
CA GLU A 579 20.40 -22.14 -5.78
C GLU A 579 21.40 -23.07 -6.48
N LEU A 580 22.37 -23.63 -5.74
CA LEU A 580 23.25 -24.69 -6.24
C LEU A 580 22.45 -25.90 -6.70
N CYS A 581 21.53 -26.40 -5.87
CA CYS A 581 20.69 -27.55 -6.20
C CYS A 581 19.88 -27.28 -7.46
N ARG A 582 19.17 -26.15 -7.50
CA ARG A 582 18.36 -25.74 -8.65
C ARG A 582 19.19 -25.63 -9.92
N THR A 583 20.36 -25.01 -9.85
CA THR A 583 21.26 -24.82 -10.99
C THR A 583 21.74 -26.15 -11.55
N LEU A 584 22.21 -27.05 -10.69
CA LEU A 584 22.71 -28.36 -11.10
C LEU A 584 21.59 -29.29 -11.58
N LYS A 585 20.41 -29.25 -10.97
CA LYS A 585 19.24 -30.03 -11.38
C LYS A 585 18.63 -29.53 -12.71
N SER A 586 18.73 -28.24 -12.99
CA SER A 586 18.28 -27.64 -14.26
C SER A 586 19.29 -27.78 -15.40
N HIS A 587 20.54 -28.13 -15.08
CA HIS A 587 21.60 -28.24 -16.08
C HIS A 587 21.69 -29.66 -16.63
N LYS A 588 21.64 -29.78 -17.96
CA LYS A 588 21.60 -31.06 -18.69
C LYS A 588 22.68 -32.05 -18.25
N ASP A 589 23.86 -31.59 -17.88
CA ASP A 589 25.03 -32.44 -17.61
C ASP A 589 25.13 -32.91 -16.17
N THR A 590 24.37 -32.31 -15.25
CA THR A 590 24.44 -32.54 -13.80
C THR A 590 23.09 -32.90 -13.19
N SER A 591 21.99 -32.82 -13.94
CA SER A 591 20.61 -33.11 -13.48
C SER A 591 20.46 -34.43 -12.75
N HIS A 592 21.28 -35.39 -13.18
CA HIS A 592 21.24 -36.77 -12.77
C HIS A 592 22.01 -37.06 -11.47
N ILE A 593 22.77 -36.08 -10.97
CA ILE A 593 23.57 -36.21 -9.76
C ILE A 593 22.64 -36.05 -8.54
N PRO A 594 22.64 -36.99 -7.59
CA PRO A 594 21.87 -36.85 -6.37
C PRO A 594 22.52 -35.83 -5.42
N ILE A 595 21.68 -35.01 -4.77
CA ILE A 595 22.11 -33.92 -3.88
C ILE A 595 21.48 -34.11 -2.50
N ILE A 596 22.33 -34.09 -1.47
CA ILE A 596 21.95 -34.05 -0.05
C ILE A 596 22.19 -32.64 0.47
N LEU A 597 21.16 -31.98 0.99
CA LEU A 597 21.29 -30.67 1.64
C LEU A 597 21.34 -30.82 3.16
N LEU A 598 22.42 -30.31 3.76
CA LEU A 598 22.55 -30.14 5.20
C LEU A 598 21.88 -28.81 5.58
N THR A 599 21.00 -28.81 6.57
CA THR A 599 20.25 -27.61 6.96
C THR A 599 20.34 -27.32 8.44
N ALA A 600 20.61 -26.07 8.80
CA ALA A 600 20.35 -25.63 10.16
C ALA A 600 18.83 -25.57 10.42
N LEU A 601 18.02 -25.14 9.46
CA LEU A 601 16.60 -24.84 9.66
C LEU A 601 15.74 -26.12 9.65
N THR A 602 15.04 -26.37 10.75
CA THR A 602 14.08 -27.48 10.92
C THR A 602 12.69 -27.19 10.35
N ASP A 603 12.50 -26.07 9.64
CA ASP A 603 11.16 -25.62 9.24
C ASP A 603 10.67 -26.28 7.94
N MET A 604 9.38 -26.65 7.94
CA MET A 604 8.74 -27.37 6.83
C MET A 604 8.64 -26.54 5.54
N SER A 605 8.63 -25.21 5.63
CA SER A 605 8.58 -24.32 4.45
C SER A 605 9.81 -24.49 3.56
N HIS A 606 11.00 -24.60 4.17
CA HIS A 606 12.26 -24.79 3.45
C HIS A 606 12.45 -26.24 2.98
N HIS A 607 11.94 -27.24 3.73
CA HIS A 607 11.88 -28.62 3.25
C HIS A 607 11.01 -28.75 1.99
N VAL A 608 9.84 -28.11 1.95
CA VAL A 608 8.95 -28.13 0.78
C VAL A 608 9.57 -27.39 -0.41
N GLN A 609 10.22 -26.24 -0.19
CA GLN A 609 10.89 -25.50 -1.25
C GLN A 609 12.07 -26.30 -1.81
N GLY A 610 12.84 -26.92 -0.93
CA GLY A 610 13.97 -27.74 -1.31
C GLY A 610 13.62 -28.99 -2.11
N ILE A 611 12.59 -29.74 -1.69
CA ILE A 611 12.06 -30.88 -2.46
C ILE A 611 11.50 -30.42 -3.82
N ARG A 612 10.85 -29.24 -3.87
CA ARG A 612 10.37 -28.65 -5.13
C ARG A 612 11.50 -28.26 -6.08
N GLU A 613 12.66 -27.90 -5.56
CA GLU A 613 13.86 -27.53 -6.33
C GLU A 613 14.76 -28.75 -6.67
N GLY A 614 14.37 -29.95 -6.23
CA GLY A 614 14.87 -31.22 -6.76
C GLY A 614 15.96 -31.93 -5.96
N ALA A 615 16.23 -31.55 -4.70
CA ALA A 615 17.17 -32.30 -3.87
C ALA A 615 16.60 -33.66 -3.43
N ASP A 616 17.48 -34.64 -3.26
CA ASP A 616 17.10 -36.02 -3.01
C ASP A 616 16.93 -36.32 -1.51
N VAL A 617 17.72 -35.65 -0.65
CA VAL A 617 17.69 -35.83 0.82
C VAL A 617 17.94 -34.50 1.53
N TYR A 618 17.24 -34.29 2.64
CA TYR A 618 17.44 -33.18 3.58
C TYR A 618 17.86 -33.72 4.94
N LEU A 619 18.95 -33.19 5.50
CA LEU A 619 19.49 -33.65 6.78
C LEU A 619 19.70 -32.45 7.75
N PRO A 620 19.05 -32.43 8.93
CA PRO A 620 19.21 -31.32 9.87
C PRO A 620 20.56 -31.38 10.59
N LYS A 621 21.20 -30.21 10.78
CA LYS A 621 22.37 -30.00 11.65
C LYS A 621 21.89 -29.78 13.11
N PRO A 622 22.47 -30.43 14.13
CA PRO A 622 23.53 -31.44 14.06
C PRO A 622 23.01 -32.77 13.51
N PHE A 623 23.74 -33.34 12.57
CA PHE A 623 23.35 -34.57 11.88
C PHE A 623 24.03 -35.80 12.46
N ASN A 624 23.37 -36.95 12.26
CA ASN A 624 23.94 -38.26 12.59
C ASN A 624 24.83 -38.75 11.42
N SER A 625 26.09 -39.07 11.74
CA SER A 625 27.11 -39.55 10.78
C SER A 625 26.71 -40.86 10.10
N GLN A 626 26.13 -41.81 10.84
CA GLN A 626 25.64 -43.07 10.29
C GLN A 626 24.48 -42.87 9.34
N LEU A 627 23.54 -41.99 9.71
CA LEU A 627 22.38 -41.67 8.88
C LEU A 627 22.83 -41.07 7.53
N LEU A 628 23.79 -40.14 7.56
CA LEU A 628 24.40 -39.57 6.35
C LEU A 628 25.01 -40.67 5.45
N LEU A 629 25.80 -41.57 6.03
CA LEU A 629 26.43 -42.68 5.28
C LEU A 629 25.40 -43.61 4.64
N VAL A 630 24.32 -43.92 5.34
CA VAL A 630 23.21 -44.76 4.85
C VAL A 630 22.51 -44.08 3.67
N HIS A 631 22.20 -42.78 3.77
CA HIS A 631 21.59 -42.04 2.67
C HIS A 631 22.47 -42.04 1.42
N ILE A 632 23.77 -41.79 1.58
CA ILE A 632 24.74 -41.79 0.46
C ILE A 632 24.79 -43.17 -0.21
N HIS A 633 24.90 -44.26 0.57
CA HIS A 633 24.91 -45.61 0.02
C HIS A 633 23.61 -45.93 -0.74
N ASN A 634 22.46 -45.55 -0.19
CA ASN A 634 21.16 -45.78 -0.82
C ASN A 634 21.03 -45.01 -2.14
N LEU A 635 21.49 -43.75 -2.18
CA LEU A 635 21.48 -42.94 -3.40
C LEU A 635 22.37 -43.55 -4.48
N ILE A 636 23.60 -43.95 -4.14
CA ILE A 636 24.53 -44.60 -5.07
C ILE A 636 23.95 -45.93 -5.57
N THR A 637 23.38 -46.75 -4.68
CA THR A 637 22.77 -48.04 -5.03
C THR A 637 21.57 -47.86 -5.97
N SER A 638 20.69 -46.91 -5.66
CA SER A 638 19.54 -46.56 -6.52
C SER A 638 20.03 -46.08 -7.90
N ARG A 639 21.07 -45.26 -7.91
CA ARG A 639 21.68 -44.75 -9.13
C ARG A 639 22.29 -45.87 -10.00
N ASN A 640 23.00 -46.81 -9.40
CA ASN A 640 23.59 -47.94 -10.12
C ASN A 640 22.52 -48.86 -10.72
N LYS A 641 21.41 -49.12 -10.00
CA LYS A 641 20.25 -49.84 -10.56
C LYS A 641 19.64 -49.12 -11.76
N LEU A 642 19.53 -47.79 -11.72
CA LEU A 642 19.07 -47.01 -12.87
C LEU A 642 20.04 -47.11 -14.06
N LYS A 643 21.36 -47.04 -13.82
CA LYS A 643 22.38 -47.24 -14.86
C LYS A 643 22.22 -48.61 -15.53
N GLU A 644 22.03 -49.68 -14.75
CA GLU A 644 21.78 -51.03 -15.27
C GLU A 644 20.49 -51.12 -16.09
N LEU A 645 19.40 -50.51 -15.62
CA LEU A 645 18.14 -50.46 -16.36
C LEU A 645 18.29 -49.75 -17.70
N TYR A 646 18.97 -48.60 -17.75
CA TYR A 646 19.21 -47.87 -18.99
C TYR A 646 20.16 -48.60 -19.92
N ALA A 647 21.24 -49.19 -19.38
CA ALA A 647 22.14 -50.07 -20.13
C ALA A 647 21.36 -51.22 -20.78
N LYS A 648 20.44 -51.84 -20.04
CA LYS A 648 19.59 -52.94 -20.53
C LYS A 648 18.57 -52.46 -21.58
N LYS A 649 17.96 -51.29 -21.43
CA LYS A 649 17.08 -50.69 -22.44
C LYS A 649 17.83 -50.43 -23.76
N VAL A 650 19.03 -49.84 -23.67
CA VAL A 650 19.90 -49.60 -24.84
C VAL A 650 20.29 -50.93 -25.47
N PHE A 651 20.65 -51.92 -24.64
CA PHE A 651 21.02 -53.26 -25.08
C PHE A 651 19.88 -53.97 -25.82
N LEU A 652 18.63 -53.83 -25.39
CA LEU A 652 17.47 -54.49 -26.01
C LEU A 652 16.94 -53.76 -27.26
N GLY A 653 17.49 -52.59 -27.63
CA GLY A 653 17.11 -51.88 -28.85
C GLY A 653 15.67 -51.32 -28.85
N SER A 654 15.02 -51.30 -27.68
CA SER A 654 13.64 -50.83 -27.50
C SER A 654 13.58 -49.31 -27.67
N GLY A 655 13.34 -48.83 -28.89
CA GLY A 655 13.26 -47.39 -29.23
C GLY A 655 12.06 -46.63 -28.67
N ASN A 656 11.18 -47.28 -27.89
CA ASN A 656 10.06 -46.63 -27.21
C ASN A 656 10.52 -46.08 -25.86
N PHE A 657 11.25 -44.96 -25.89
CA PHE A 657 11.36 -44.10 -24.72
C PHE A 657 10.06 -43.29 -24.65
N GLU A 658 9.15 -43.63 -23.73
CA GLU A 658 8.23 -42.60 -23.25
C GLU A 658 9.09 -41.57 -22.53
N ILE A 659 9.35 -40.43 -23.17
CA ILE A 659 10.31 -39.43 -22.68
C ILE A 659 9.71 -38.80 -21.41
N GLN A 660 10.17 -39.26 -20.24
CA GLN A 660 9.72 -38.74 -18.95
C GLN A 660 10.85 -38.00 -18.20
N SER A 661 12.10 -38.08 -18.68
CA SER A 661 13.28 -37.48 -18.02
C SER A 661 14.32 -36.90 -19.00
N PHE A 662 15.16 -35.97 -18.51
CA PHE A 662 16.28 -35.39 -19.28
C PHE A 662 17.30 -36.45 -19.71
N GLU A 663 17.49 -37.49 -18.90
CA GLU A 663 18.40 -38.60 -19.18
C GLU A 663 17.88 -39.47 -20.32
N GLU A 664 16.57 -39.76 -20.36
CA GLU A 664 15.95 -40.49 -21.47
C GLU A 664 15.95 -39.67 -22.76
N GLU A 665 15.73 -38.34 -22.69
CA GLU A 665 15.85 -37.46 -23.85
C GLU A 665 17.29 -37.41 -24.39
N PHE A 666 18.28 -37.35 -23.49
CA PHE A 666 19.70 -37.43 -23.85
C PHE A 666 20.01 -38.76 -24.54
N LEU A 667 19.61 -39.89 -23.96
CA LEU A 667 19.85 -41.21 -24.56
C LEU A 667 19.13 -41.38 -25.90
N PHE A 668 17.91 -40.88 -26.03
CA PHE A 668 17.17 -40.89 -27.29
C PHE A 668 17.91 -40.11 -28.38
N LYS A 669 18.37 -38.89 -28.09
CA LYS A 669 19.17 -38.08 -29.02
C LYS A 669 20.47 -38.76 -29.41
N VAL A 670 21.21 -39.31 -28.44
CA VAL A 670 22.46 -40.04 -28.70
C VAL A 670 22.18 -41.27 -29.56
N MET A 671 21.16 -42.07 -29.23
CA MET A 671 20.78 -43.26 -29.99
C MET A 671 20.39 -42.89 -31.42
N LYS A 672 19.60 -41.83 -31.62
CA LYS A 672 19.18 -41.36 -32.94
C LYS A 672 20.37 -40.89 -33.79
N ILE A 673 21.28 -40.11 -33.22
CA ILE A 673 22.49 -39.67 -33.93
C ILE A 673 23.35 -40.87 -34.32
N VAL A 674 23.46 -41.87 -33.44
CA VAL A 674 24.18 -43.11 -33.76
C VAL A 674 23.45 -43.84 -34.89
N GLU A 675 22.13 -44.06 -34.79
CA GLU A 675 21.30 -44.71 -35.82
C GLU A 675 21.42 -44.03 -37.20
N ASP A 676 21.36 -42.70 -37.25
CA ASP A 676 21.48 -41.91 -38.49
C ASP A 676 22.89 -42.03 -39.13
N ASN A 677 23.91 -42.42 -38.35
CA ASN A 677 25.31 -42.54 -38.78
C ASN A 677 25.83 -43.99 -38.75
N ILE A 678 24.96 -45.00 -38.60
CA ILE A 678 25.36 -46.41 -38.54
C ILE A 678 26.20 -46.87 -39.74
N PRO A 679 25.85 -46.54 -41.01
CA PRO A 679 26.60 -47.00 -42.18
C PRO A 679 28.02 -46.43 -42.26
N ASN A 680 28.30 -45.33 -41.56
CA ASN A 680 29.61 -44.70 -41.56
C ASN A 680 30.58 -45.46 -40.65
N THR A 681 31.52 -46.18 -41.26
CA THR A 681 32.49 -47.02 -40.56
C THR A 681 33.54 -46.23 -39.79
N ASN A 682 33.79 -44.97 -40.16
CA ASN A 682 34.72 -44.06 -39.48
C ASN A 682 34.06 -43.28 -38.32
N PHE A 683 32.74 -43.43 -38.13
CA PHE A 683 32.02 -42.70 -37.08
C PHE A 683 32.60 -43.03 -35.70
N SER A 684 33.15 -41.99 -35.05
CA SER A 684 33.86 -42.12 -33.79
C SER A 684 33.05 -41.51 -32.64
N SER A 685 33.41 -41.92 -31.42
CA SER A 685 32.81 -41.36 -30.22
C SER A 685 33.14 -39.88 -29.99
N ASP A 686 34.20 -39.36 -30.63
CA ASP A 686 34.55 -37.94 -30.61
C ASP A 686 33.65 -37.11 -31.53
N GLU A 687 33.29 -37.64 -32.70
CA GLU A 687 32.31 -37.03 -33.61
C GLU A 687 30.92 -37.00 -32.96
N LEU A 688 30.54 -38.07 -32.26
CA LEU A 688 29.30 -38.15 -31.48
C LEU A 688 29.23 -37.05 -30.41
N ALA A 689 30.34 -36.80 -29.69
CA ALA A 689 30.41 -35.72 -28.70
C ALA A 689 30.23 -34.33 -29.36
N GLY A 690 30.85 -34.11 -30.53
CA GLY A 690 30.71 -32.89 -31.31
C GLY A 690 29.28 -32.63 -31.78
N LEU A 691 28.59 -33.65 -32.27
CA LEU A 691 27.18 -33.57 -32.70
C LEU A 691 26.21 -33.31 -31.54
N MET A 692 26.58 -33.70 -30.31
CA MET A 692 25.84 -33.40 -29.09
C MET A 692 26.12 -32.00 -28.53
N TYR A 693 27.00 -31.21 -29.18
CA TYR A 693 27.49 -29.91 -28.70
C TYR A 693 28.06 -29.99 -27.27
N MET A 694 28.84 -31.03 -27.02
CA MET A 694 29.49 -31.28 -25.73
C MET A 694 31.00 -31.43 -25.90
N SER A 695 31.75 -31.05 -24.87
CA SER A 695 33.18 -31.37 -24.84
C SER A 695 33.36 -32.90 -24.74
N ARG A 696 34.47 -33.41 -25.29
CA ARG A 696 34.81 -34.84 -25.25
C ARG A 696 34.74 -35.42 -23.84
N SER A 697 35.31 -34.72 -22.86
CA SER A 697 35.38 -35.18 -21.46
C SER A 697 34.03 -35.15 -20.75
N THR A 698 33.21 -34.12 -20.96
CA THR A 698 31.88 -34.01 -20.36
C THR A 698 30.92 -35.03 -20.96
N PHE A 699 30.96 -35.24 -22.28
CA PHE A 699 30.14 -36.25 -22.96
C PHE A 699 30.44 -37.66 -22.46
N TYR A 700 31.72 -38.04 -22.39
CA TYR A 700 32.09 -39.38 -21.93
C TYR A 700 31.72 -39.65 -20.48
N ARG A 701 31.96 -38.69 -19.60
CA ARG A 701 31.58 -38.85 -18.18
C ARG A 701 30.08 -38.95 -18.03
N LYS A 702 29.30 -38.12 -18.72
CA LYS A 702 27.83 -38.21 -18.69
C LYS A 702 27.31 -39.52 -19.25
N LEU A 703 27.81 -39.97 -20.40
CA LEU A 703 27.40 -41.23 -21.02
C LEU A 703 27.73 -42.42 -20.09
N LYS A 704 28.93 -42.44 -19.49
CA LYS A 704 29.33 -43.44 -18.49
C LYS A 704 28.49 -43.33 -17.21
N ALA A 705 28.16 -42.13 -16.75
CA ALA A 705 27.34 -41.89 -15.56
C ALA A 705 25.85 -42.25 -15.74
N VAL A 706 25.34 -42.27 -16.97
CA VAL A 706 23.95 -42.65 -17.27
C VAL A 706 23.84 -44.13 -17.66
N THR A 707 24.80 -44.68 -18.41
CA THR A 707 24.70 -46.03 -19.01
C THR A 707 25.74 -47.03 -18.52
N GLY A 708 26.77 -46.59 -17.80
CA GLY A 708 27.92 -47.43 -17.43
C GLY A 708 28.89 -47.74 -18.58
N MET A 709 28.56 -47.38 -19.83
CA MET A 709 29.35 -47.72 -21.02
C MET A 709 30.28 -46.58 -21.46
N SER A 710 31.38 -46.93 -22.11
CA SER A 710 32.20 -45.97 -22.85
C SER A 710 31.54 -45.56 -24.18
N GLY A 711 31.92 -44.42 -24.76
CA GLY A 711 31.35 -43.95 -26.04
C GLY A 711 31.51 -44.95 -27.19
N ASN A 712 32.68 -45.58 -27.32
CA ASN A 712 32.93 -46.59 -28.35
C ASN A 712 32.14 -47.88 -28.10
N GLU A 713 31.95 -48.25 -26.84
CA GLU A 713 31.13 -49.40 -26.45
C GLU A 713 29.65 -49.16 -26.73
N PHE A 714 29.15 -47.95 -26.48
CA PHE A 714 27.80 -47.54 -26.80
C PHE A 714 27.52 -47.62 -28.31
N ILE A 715 28.39 -47.03 -29.15
CA ILE A 715 28.27 -47.09 -30.61
C ILE A 715 28.29 -48.54 -31.10
N ARG A 716 29.20 -49.36 -30.55
CA ARG A 716 29.30 -50.79 -30.90
C ARG A 716 28.01 -51.54 -30.58
N THR A 717 27.45 -51.33 -29.40
CA THR A 717 26.19 -51.95 -28.96
C THR A 717 25.03 -51.53 -29.87
N ALA A 718 24.93 -50.24 -30.21
CA ALA A 718 23.90 -49.74 -31.11
C ALA A 718 24.01 -50.35 -32.53
N ARG A 719 25.22 -50.44 -33.09
CA ARG A 719 25.46 -51.09 -34.39
C ARG A 719 25.07 -52.57 -34.37
N LEU A 720 25.40 -53.30 -33.30
CA LEU A 720 25.00 -54.70 -33.14
C LEU A 720 23.49 -54.87 -33.04
N ASN A 721 22.79 -53.98 -32.33
CA ASN A 721 21.32 -53.99 -32.25
C ASN A 721 20.65 -53.67 -33.60
N PHE A 722 21.26 -52.79 -34.40
CA PHE A 722 20.79 -52.54 -35.76
C PHE A 722 21.00 -53.76 -36.68
N ALA A 723 22.13 -54.46 -36.54
CA ALA A 723 22.36 -55.72 -37.24
C ALA A 723 21.30 -56.77 -36.88
N VAL A 724 20.88 -56.84 -35.61
CA VAL A 724 19.75 -57.70 -35.17
C VAL A 724 18.47 -57.34 -35.91
N LYS A 725 18.08 -56.05 -35.95
CA LYS A 725 16.88 -55.60 -36.70
C LYS A 725 16.93 -55.99 -38.18
N LEU A 726 18.10 -55.88 -38.83
CA LEU A 726 18.29 -56.29 -40.22
C LEU A 726 18.16 -57.80 -40.41
N LEU A 727 18.70 -58.61 -39.48
CA LEU A 727 18.60 -60.06 -39.50
C LEU A 727 17.15 -60.54 -39.27
N GLU A 728 16.43 -59.93 -38.32
CA GLU A 728 15.02 -60.21 -38.02
C GLU A 728 14.08 -59.88 -39.18
N SER A 729 14.42 -58.87 -40.00
CA SER A 729 13.64 -58.53 -41.19
C SER A 729 13.61 -59.64 -42.26
N GLY A 730 14.50 -60.64 -42.15
CA GLY A 730 14.64 -61.77 -43.07
C GLY A 730 15.24 -61.42 -44.44
N LYS A 731 15.40 -60.12 -44.76
CA LYS A 731 15.80 -59.62 -46.08
C LYS A 731 17.31 -59.56 -46.31
N TYR A 732 18.12 -59.59 -45.25
CA TYR A 732 19.57 -59.40 -45.34
C TYR A 732 20.35 -60.69 -45.02
N SER A 733 21.48 -60.93 -45.70
CA SER A 733 22.41 -62.00 -45.31
C SER A 733 23.24 -61.57 -44.09
N VAL A 734 23.90 -62.52 -43.40
CA VAL A 734 24.77 -62.20 -42.25
C VAL A 734 25.91 -61.27 -42.64
N THR A 735 26.40 -61.39 -43.88
CA THR A 735 27.43 -60.50 -44.47
C THR A 735 26.87 -59.11 -44.75
N ASP A 736 25.68 -59.02 -45.35
CA ASP A 736 25.08 -57.71 -45.69
C ASP A 736 24.69 -56.97 -44.41
N ALA A 737 24.11 -57.67 -43.42
CA ALA A 737 23.79 -57.08 -42.13
C ALA A 737 25.02 -56.56 -41.38
N ALA A 738 26.19 -57.19 -41.53
CA ALA A 738 27.44 -56.72 -40.93
C ALA A 738 27.97 -55.43 -41.59
N TYR A 739 27.92 -55.34 -42.92
CA TYR A 739 28.36 -54.15 -43.64
C TYR A 739 27.38 -52.98 -43.48
N GLU A 740 26.08 -53.22 -43.57
CA GLU A 740 25.03 -52.20 -43.38
C GLU A 740 24.98 -51.67 -41.93
N SER A 741 25.46 -52.46 -40.96
CA SER A 741 25.63 -52.01 -39.57
C SER A 741 26.96 -51.30 -39.29
N GLY A 742 27.78 -51.03 -40.31
CA GLY A 742 29.00 -50.23 -40.19
C GLY A 742 30.22 -50.99 -39.66
N PHE A 743 30.27 -52.32 -39.81
CA PHE A 743 31.47 -53.13 -39.51
C PHE A 743 32.28 -53.40 -40.79
N ASN A 744 33.58 -53.11 -40.75
CA ASN A 744 34.51 -53.41 -41.85
C ASN A 744 35.05 -54.85 -41.83
N ASP A 745 35.04 -55.51 -40.67
CA ASP A 745 35.57 -56.87 -40.49
C ASP A 745 34.48 -57.83 -39.98
N ILE A 746 34.11 -58.80 -40.83
CA ILE A 746 33.14 -59.85 -40.53
C ILE A 746 33.56 -60.73 -39.35
N LYS A 747 34.86 -61.04 -39.19
CA LYS A 747 35.33 -61.88 -38.08
C LYS A 747 35.16 -61.15 -36.75
N TYR A 748 35.49 -59.86 -36.75
CA TYR A 748 35.28 -59.00 -35.60
C TYR A 748 33.79 -58.86 -35.26
N PHE A 749 32.94 -58.62 -36.26
CA PHE A 749 31.48 -58.58 -36.07
C PHE A 749 30.94 -59.87 -35.46
N ARG A 750 31.26 -61.04 -36.01
CA ARG A 750 30.77 -62.34 -35.50
C ARG A 750 31.18 -62.58 -34.06
N LYS A 751 32.44 -62.28 -33.72
CA LYS A 751 32.94 -62.40 -32.34
C LYS A 751 32.18 -61.48 -31.40
N ARG A 752 32.04 -60.19 -31.75
CA ARG A 752 31.33 -59.21 -30.91
C ARG A 752 29.82 -59.47 -30.81
N PHE A 753 29.19 -59.95 -31.86
CA PHE A 753 27.78 -60.36 -31.84
C PHE A 753 27.59 -61.57 -30.91
N GLN A 754 28.49 -62.55 -30.97
CA GLN A 754 28.43 -63.72 -30.09
C GLN A 754 28.74 -63.37 -28.62
N ASP A 755 29.74 -62.51 -28.38
CA ASP A 755 30.06 -61.96 -27.05
C ASP A 755 28.84 -61.25 -26.44
N GLN A 756 28.05 -60.56 -27.28
CA GLN A 756 26.91 -59.74 -26.87
C GLN A 756 25.63 -60.56 -26.66
N PHE A 757 25.22 -61.38 -27.64
CA PHE A 757 23.92 -62.08 -27.64
C PHE A 757 24.00 -63.56 -27.27
N GLY A 758 25.20 -64.09 -27.00
CA GLY A 758 25.43 -65.49 -26.60
C GLY A 758 25.26 -66.53 -27.71
N VAL A 759 24.74 -66.14 -28.88
CA VAL A 759 24.54 -67.01 -30.06
C VAL A 759 25.20 -66.42 -31.29
N SER A 760 25.52 -67.27 -32.28
CA SER A 760 26.11 -66.78 -33.53
C SER A 760 25.07 -66.02 -34.37
N PRO A 761 25.46 -65.03 -35.19
CA PRO A 761 24.52 -64.32 -36.08
C PRO A 761 23.76 -65.24 -37.04
N SER A 762 24.35 -66.39 -37.38
CA SER A 762 23.73 -67.37 -38.29
C SER A 762 22.66 -68.21 -37.60
N ASP A 763 22.84 -68.46 -36.29
CA ASP A 763 21.86 -69.15 -35.46
C ASP A 763 20.75 -68.20 -35.00
N TYR A 764 21.06 -66.92 -34.78
CA TYR A 764 20.07 -65.88 -34.46
C TYR A 764 19.08 -65.62 -35.61
N LYS A 765 19.52 -65.81 -36.87
CA LYS A 765 18.67 -65.67 -38.06
C LYS A 765 17.69 -66.84 -38.27
N LYS A 766 17.98 -68.01 -37.68
CA LYS A 766 17.12 -69.20 -37.75
C LYS A 766 16.03 -69.12 -36.70
#